data_AF-M9LUT4-F1
#
_entry.id   AF-M9LUT4-F1
#
_cell.length_a   1.000
_cell.length_b   1.000
_cell.length_c   1.000
_cell.angle_alpha   90.00
_cell.angle_beta   90.00
_cell.angle_gamma   90.00
#
_symmetry.space_group_name_H-M   'P 1'
#
loop_
_entity.id
_entity.type
_entity.pdbx_description
1 polymer ?
#
loop_
_entity_poly.entity_id
_entity_poly.type
_entity_poly.pdbx_seq_one_letter_code
_entity_poly.pdbx_strand_id
1 'polypeptide(L)'
;MVAPRMSLKFLGTSSMPNSMRNYSSLLFKLDNHTVMVDCGEGTQRQLRSRYIGGEERLANLKTILITHLHADHVLGLVPMLMSIMGPTGVPVAPDASPRVEIYGPPGLRALIRTTLSLCYAQLSGKYVVHEFVWPSPSELAHGAAFALHNQPERSIPDMPQHEGEASGGRDLHMDARSSSWPNFLSIKPSSQSPGVRISAAPISHRCPTLAYVFEEDARAGPLDPSIAEALKRNGPALQEERGIRHPLSLLSTLTTQRQSVHLPDGTVLDPPPLTFPGRKVTIMGDTSDGTGGFTRDQLRAGCGLPALAHGSDVLVHESTNIALPAHLNRNGKPDSLEDVAAKAKLRGHSVPQVAGQFAALVNARRLILNHFSTKFPSPPHYLLDTAGTSAESAAALPVEEDGKQLGDPERRARIMKQFELQAFQAWQQSIKTGTQQLQVFSAFDGFHFEVSPRDEMSASQQEPSHAFARPWEQSQGDAVGNGLKRKHPEVVDAENVWDPSPFLLSPGSTPVPRYALVLLNSPIDARQTGHFRRLWASASLRLCADGAANRLLDAFGPSAFDADLPLPHAILGDLDSILPSTQQFFESKGVAVHKRPSQYATDLQKTIQQVEDHEDSGDEHTLIIYGGLAGRLDQSVHTLHVLWQLAPGAADLGSVVDPSQPNDRGNRLRKRQRTFAIGDGSVAWLLPTGKHTLKMAREVMGKTCGVLPLGVGNSGAKVTTRGLEWDLQGDLTTLGGFLSTSNHVHDEQGVVHVETDEPVYWTVELRPDETLPARTQSLPTISSVINASMASRRRAAKKGVSFCLMVVGASGTGKTTFVNTLCDSEAIGHKVSDNPETAHIEEGIRIKPVNVELEEDGTRIGLTIVDTPGFGDNIDNEYAFSEIVGFLERQYDDILAEESRIKRNPRFRDNRVHALLYFITPTGHSLREIDIELMRRLSPRVNVIPVIGKADSMTLTERQDFKKRIMEDIEHYGIPVYNFPYDVEEDDEETIADNSELRGLMPFAIVGSEEDVLVNGEPVRARKYPWGLVEVDNPKHSDFARLRSALLITHLNDLKEITHDFLYENYRTEKLSRTVHSDYADTSIPGEELANQSVRLKEEQLKREEDKLKEIELRVQREIQEKRQELLAKEESLRNLESRLQAQNIAE
;
A
#
# COMPACT_ATOMS: atom_id res chain seq x y z
N MET A 1 10.36 17.22 -34.22
CA MET A 1 11.04 16.15 -33.46
C MET A 1 10.36 16.04 -32.10
N VAL A 2 9.98 14.84 -31.66
CA VAL A 2 9.43 14.62 -30.31
C VAL A 2 10.59 14.35 -29.35
N ALA A 3 10.56 14.92 -28.16
CA ALA A 3 11.61 14.66 -27.17
C ALA A 3 11.44 13.22 -26.63
N PRO A 4 12.49 12.38 -26.62
CA PRO A 4 12.42 11.03 -26.10
C PRO A 4 12.15 11.06 -24.58
N ARG A 5 11.52 10.01 -24.06
CA ARG A 5 11.40 9.85 -22.62
C ARG A 5 12.76 9.50 -22.04
N MET A 6 13.20 10.27 -21.03
CA MET A 6 14.50 10.09 -20.37
C MET A 6 14.28 9.88 -18.88
N SER A 7 14.76 8.78 -18.33
CA SER A 7 14.67 8.52 -16.89
C SER A 7 15.82 7.70 -16.33
N LEU A 8 15.99 7.77 -15.02
CA LEU A 8 16.97 7.05 -14.23
C LEU A 8 16.27 6.04 -13.33
N LYS A 9 16.81 4.82 -13.22
CA LYS A 9 16.32 3.81 -12.28
C LYS A 9 17.45 3.08 -11.57
N PHE A 10 17.47 3.15 -10.24
CA PHE A 10 18.51 2.54 -9.42
C PHE A 10 18.11 1.11 -9.09
N LEU A 11 18.91 0.13 -9.51
CA LEU A 11 18.70 -1.28 -9.19
C LEU A 11 19.46 -1.70 -7.93
N GLY A 12 20.50 -0.96 -7.58
CA GLY A 12 21.24 -1.14 -6.35
C GLY A 12 22.06 0.10 -6.00
N THR A 13 22.27 0.29 -4.70
CA THR A 13 22.69 1.59 -4.14
C THR A 13 23.78 1.51 -3.07
N SER A 14 24.46 0.36 -2.95
CA SER A 14 25.42 0.09 -1.89
C SER A 14 26.76 -0.44 -2.41
N SER A 15 27.79 -0.22 -1.59
CA SER A 15 29.14 -0.80 -1.75
C SER A 15 29.21 -2.30 -1.40
N MET A 16 28.28 -2.82 -0.60
CA MET A 16 28.04 -4.27 -0.46
C MET A 16 26.56 -4.60 -0.26
N PRO A 17 26.10 -5.79 -0.70
CA PRO A 17 24.73 -6.19 -0.54
C PRO A 17 24.43 -6.48 0.93
N ASN A 18 23.24 -6.11 1.34
CA ASN A 18 22.63 -6.50 2.60
C ASN A 18 21.14 -6.75 2.35
N SER A 19 20.39 -7.09 3.39
CA SER A 19 18.95 -7.39 3.26
C SER A 19 18.11 -6.23 2.68
N MET A 20 18.66 -5.01 2.63
CA MET A 20 17.94 -3.79 2.23
C MET A 20 18.53 -3.06 1.00
N ARG A 21 19.76 -3.36 0.59
CA ARG A 21 20.43 -2.72 -0.56
C ARG A 21 21.27 -3.72 -1.32
N ASN A 22 21.25 -3.63 -2.65
CA ASN A 22 22.10 -4.38 -3.57
C ASN A 22 23.32 -3.55 -3.99
N TYR A 23 24.29 -4.20 -4.62
CA TYR A 23 25.45 -3.55 -5.23
C TYR A 23 25.06 -2.48 -6.26
N SER A 24 25.91 -1.46 -6.43
CA SER A 24 25.65 -0.32 -7.33
C SER A 24 25.27 -0.79 -8.74
N SER A 25 24.11 -0.34 -9.21
CA SER A 25 23.70 -0.47 -10.60
C SER A 25 22.57 0.52 -10.91
N LEU A 26 22.71 1.25 -12.02
CA LEU A 26 21.81 2.31 -12.44
C LEU A 26 21.42 2.09 -13.91
N LEU A 27 20.15 2.29 -14.25
CA LEU A 27 19.66 2.31 -15.62
C LEU A 27 19.40 3.76 -16.04
N PHE A 28 20.03 4.19 -17.13
CA PHE A 28 19.63 5.35 -17.91
C PHE A 28 18.76 4.89 -19.08
N LYS A 29 17.52 5.35 -19.12
CA LYS A 29 16.51 4.90 -20.10
C LYS A 29 16.24 6.00 -21.09
N LEU A 30 16.24 5.63 -22.37
CA LEU A 30 15.92 6.50 -23.48
C LEU A 30 14.94 5.79 -24.42
N ASP A 31 13.64 6.03 -24.22
CA ASP A 31 12.56 5.26 -24.86
C ASP A 31 12.79 3.74 -24.73
N ASN A 32 13.09 3.05 -25.83
CA ASN A 32 13.34 1.60 -25.87
C ASN A 32 14.83 1.22 -25.83
N HIS A 33 15.72 2.19 -25.60
CA HIS A 33 17.16 1.96 -25.45
C HIS A 33 17.56 2.16 -23.98
N THR A 34 18.00 1.09 -23.34
CA THR A 34 18.46 1.13 -21.95
C THR A 34 19.98 1.04 -21.90
N VAL A 35 20.60 1.99 -21.20
CA VAL A 35 22.02 2.01 -20.85
C VAL A 35 22.15 1.68 -19.37
N MET A 36 22.90 0.64 -19.02
CA MET A 36 23.25 0.33 -17.64
C MET A 36 24.57 1.00 -17.28
N VAL A 37 24.63 1.66 -16.14
CA VAL A 37 25.86 2.17 -15.52
C VAL A 37 26.13 1.32 -14.28
N ASP A 38 27.25 0.61 -14.31
CA ASP A 38 27.68 -0.42 -13.37
C ASP A 38 26.74 -1.63 -13.26
N CYS A 39 27.36 -2.79 -13.07
CA CYS A 39 26.70 -4.09 -12.99
C CYS A 39 27.30 -4.89 -11.84
N GLY A 40 26.97 -4.48 -10.62
CA GLY A 40 27.29 -5.23 -9.41
C GLY A 40 26.59 -6.58 -9.36
N GLU A 41 27.05 -7.47 -8.48
CA GLU A 41 26.42 -8.79 -8.31
C GLU A 41 24.93 -8.65 -7.95
N GLY A 42 24.10 -9.59 -8.41
CA GLY A 42 22.66 -9.59 -8.16
C GLY A 42 21.84 -8.63 -9.02
N THR A 43 22.47 -7.77 -9.83
CA THR A 43 21.78 -6.82 -10.73
C THR A 43 20.74 -7.49 -11.62
N GLN A 44 21.01 -8.69 -12.14
CA GLN A 44 20.06 -9.43 -12.98
C GLN A 44 18.79 -9.86 -12.23
N ARG A 45 18.89 -10.13 -10.92
CA ARG A 45 17.72 -10.43 -10.06
C ARG A 45 16.93 -9.16 -9.80
N GLN A 46 17.61 -8.05 -9.49
CA GLN A 46 16.97 -6.76 -9.28
C GLN A 46 16.23 -6.26 -10.53
N LEU A 47 16.84 -6.41 -11.71
CA LEU A 47 16.21 -6.05 -12.98
C LEU A 47 14.95 -6.88 -13.28
N ARG A 48 14.89 -8.13 -12.83
CA ARG A 48 13.71 -9.02 -12.99
C ARG A 48 12.66 -8.86 -11.89
N SER A 49 12.99 -8.18 -10.79
CA SER A 49 12.05 -7.92 -9.71
C SER A 49 10.92 -7.01 -10.20
N ARG A 50 9.66 -7.36 -9.92
CA ARG A 50 8.51 -6.51 -10.27
C ARG A 50 8.53 -5.16 -9.54
N TYR A 51 9.04 -5.13 -8.32
CA TYR A 51 9.08 -3.92 -7.49
C TYR A 51 10.28 -3.02 -7.82
N ILE A 52 11.45 -3.61 -8.05
CA ILE A 52 12.70 -2.87 -8.30
C ILE A 52 12.94 -2.71 -9.81
N GLY A 53 12.91 -3.79 -10.57
CA GLY A 53 13.04 -3.77 -12.04
C GLY A 53 11.83 -3.15 -12.73
N GLY A 54 10.61 -3.43 -12.26
CA GLY A 54 9.37 -2.92 -12.86
C GLY A 54 9.12 -3.54 -14.24
N GLU A 55 8.80 -2.71 -15.23
CA GLU A 55 8.50 -3.14 -16.60
C GLU A 55 9.75 -3.25 -17.51
N GLU A 56 10.96 -3.15 -16.94
CA GLU A 56 12.19 -3.13 -17.71
C GLU A 56 12.48 -4.46 -18.41
N ARG A 57 12.66 -4.39 -19.72
CA ARG A 57 12.93 -5.57 -20.55
C ARG A 57 14.43 -5.72 -20.77
N LEU A 58 14.97 -6.89 -20.45
CA LEU A 58 16.35 -7.29 -20.77
C LEU A 58 16.71 -7.08 -22.25
N ALA A 59 15.75 -7.20 -23.16
CA ALA A 59 15.95 -6.99 -24.59
C ALA A 59 16.33 -5.55 -24.97
N ASN A 60 15.96 -4.56 -24.15
CA ASN A 60 16.24 -3.14 -24.35
C ASN A 60 17.61 -2.73 -23.83
N LEU A 61 18.27 -3.58 -23.03
CA LEU A 61 19.62 -3.34 -22.55
C LEU A 61 20.63 -3.57 -23.69
N LYS A 62 21.11 -2.48 -24.27
CA LYS A 62 22.04 -2.49 -25.43
C LYS A 62 23.45 -2.04 -25.07
N THR A 63 23.59 -1.26 -24.01
CA THR A 63 24.85 -0.63 -23.63
C THR A 63 25.07 -0.80 -22.13
N ILE A 64 26.27 -1.20 -21.75
CA ILE A 64 26.72 -1.24 -20.36
C ILE A 64 27.95 -0.34 -20.25
N LEU A 65 27.93 0.62 -19.33
CA LEU A 65 29.03 1.51 -19.01
C LEU A 65 29.54 1.15 -17.61
N ILE A 66 30.83 0.94 -17.47
CA ILE A 66 31.47 0.58 -16.21
C ILE A 66 32.33 1.74 -15.75
N THR A 67 32.01 2.29 -14.58
CA THR A 67 32.72 3.44 -14.03
C THR A 67 34.15 3.06 -13.62
N HIS A 68 34.33 1.91 -12.96
CA HIS A 68 35.63 1.38 -12.53
C HIS A 68 35.60 -0.13 -12.23
N LEU A 69 36.77 -0.74 -12.06
CA LEU A 69 36.91 -2.21 -11.89
C LEU A 69 37.02 -2.65 -10.43
N HIS A 70 36.16 -2.13 -9.56
CA HIS A 70 35.95 -2.74 -8.25
C HIS A 70 34.86 -3.83 -8.33
N ALA A 71 35.00 -4.85 -7.49
CA ALA A 71 34.17 -6.06 -7.52
C ALA A 71 32.66 -5.74 -7.42
N ASP A 72 32.32 -4.79 -6.56
CA ASP A 72 30.98 -4.28 -6.30
C ASP A 72 30.33 -3.55 -7.48
N HIS A 73 31.09 -3.22 -8.54
CA HIS A 73 30.56 -2.57 -9.75
C HIS A 73 30.56 -3.48 -10.99
N VAL A 74 31.26 -4.63 -10.96
CA VAL A 74 31.53 -5.41 -12.20
C VAL A 74 31.24 -6.91 -12.12
N LEU A 75 31.13 -7.50 -10.92
CA LEU A 75 30.98 -8.96 -10.81
C LEU A 75 29.62 -9.49 -11.30
N GLY A 76 28.62 -8.62 -11.48
CA GLY A 76 27.34 -8.99 -12.10
C GLY A 76 27.39 -9.11 -13.63
N LEU A 77 28.47 -8.67 -14.29
CA LEU A 77 28.56 -8.61 -15.75
C LEU A 77 28.33 -9.95 -16.43
N VAL A 78 29.07 -11.00 -16.06
CA VAL A 78 28.93 -12.31 -16.71
C VAL A 78 27.55 -12.94 -16.46
N PRO A 79 27.03 -12.99 -15.21
CA PRO A 79 25.64 -13.41 -14.97
C PRO A 79 24.60 -12.62 -15.77
N MET A 80 24.81 -11.31 -15.95
CA MET A 80 23.96 -10.45 -16.77
C MET A 80 24.04 -10.83 -18.25
N LEU A 81 25.25 -11.01 -18.81
CA LEU A 81 25.44 -11.43 -20.20
C LEU A 81 24.79 -12.79 -20.48
N MET A 82 24.92 -13.74 -19.56
CA MET A 82 24.23 -15.03 -19.64
C MET A 82 22.71 -14.87 -19.57
N SER A 83 22.20 -13.94 -18.74
CA SER A 83 20.76 -13.67 -18.64
C SER A 83 20.19 -13.02 -19.90
N ILE A 84 20.97 -12.17 -20.56
CA ILE A 84 20.59 -11.55 -21.84
C ILE A 84 20.69 -12.61 -22.94
N MET A 85 21.83 -13.30 -23.06
CA MET A 85 22.20 -14.19 -24.15
C MET A 85 22.31 -15.64 -23.67
N GLY A 86 21.17 -16.19 -23.19
CA GLY A 86 21.04 -17.52 -22.56
C GLY A 86 21.86 -18.66 -23.17
N PRO A 87 22.13 -19.75 -22.43
CA PRO A 87 22.97 -20.83 -22.92
C PRO A 87 22.25 -21.57 -24.04
N THR A 88 22.79 -21.52 -25.25
CA THR A 88 22.36 -22.37 -26.36
C THR A 88 23.56 -23.09 -26.93
N GLY A 89 23.47 -24.39 -27.15
CA GLY A 89 24.53 -25.18 -27.80
C GLY A 89 24.70 -24.91 -29.31
N VAL A 90 24.10 -23.84 -29.84
CA VAL A 90 24.20 -23.44 -31.25
C VAL A 90 25.27 -22.35 -31.37
N PRO A 91 26.36 -22.58 -32.15
CA PRO A 91 27.38 -21.58 -32.37
C PRO A 91 26.81 -20.35 -33.08
N VAL A 92 27.06 -19.16 -32.54
CA VAL A 92 26.71 -17.89 -33.19
C VAL A 92 27.69 -17.61 -34.34
N ALA A 93 27.17 -17.09 -35.45
CA ALA A 93 28.00 -16.71 -36.59
C ALA A 93 29.17 -15.79 -36.16
N PRO A 94 30.40 -16.00 -36.67
CA PRO A 94 31.58 -15.22 -36.26
C PRO A 94 31.43 -13.70 -36.48
N ASP A 95 30.64 -13.30 -37.46
CA ASP A 95 30.41 -11.93 -37.95
C ASP A 95 29.11 -11.29 -37.42
N ALA A 96 28.40 -11.95 -36.49
CA ALA A 96 27.18 -11.40 -35.91
C ALA A 96 27.45 -10.07 -35.17
N SER A 97 26.53 -9.11 -35.32
CA SER A 97 26.61 -7.84 -34.61
C SER A 97 26.46 -8.05 -33.10
N PRO A 98 27.17 -7.26 -32.27
CA PRO A 98 27.07 -7.39 -30.82
C PRO A 98 25.67 -7.01 -30.36
N ARG A 99 25.09 -7.83 -29.49
CA ARG A 99 23.79 -7.55 -28.85
C ARG A 99 23.93 -6.52 -27.73
N VAL A 100 25.08 -6.50 -27.09
CA VAL A 100 25.45 -5.60 -25.99
C VAL A 100 26.85 -5.06 -26.22
N GLU A 101 27.01 -3.75 -26.14
CA GLU A 101 28.30 -3.08 -26.13
C GLU A 101 28.67 -2.65 -24.71
N ILE A 102 29.89 -2.95 -24.28
CA ILE A 102 30.35 -2.72 -22.90
C ILE A 102 31.55 -1.76 -22.95
N TYR A 103 31.48 -0.68 -22.19
CA TYR A 103 32.51 0.37 -22.14
C TYR A 103 33.05 0.51 -20.72
N GLY A 104 34.36 0.69 -20.54
CA GLY A 104 34.92 0.90 -19.21
C GLY A 104 36.45 1.02 -19.18
N PRO A 105 37.07 1.03 -17.99
CA PRO A 105 38.52 1.18 -17.88
C PRO A 105 39.30 -0.07 -18.33
N PRO A 106 40.62 0.05 -18.55
CA PRO A 106 41.45 -1.06 -19.02
C PRO A 106 41.43 -2.24 -18.06
N GLY A 107 41.26 -3.46 -18.58
CA GLY A 107 41.16 -4.70 -17.81
C GLY A 107 39.74 -5.29 -17.76
N LEU A 108 38.74 -4.53 -18.21
CA LEU A 108 37.36 -4.99 -18.36
C LEU A 108 37.26 -6.17 -19.33
N ARG A 109 37.98 -6.08 -20.46
CA ARG A 109 38.05 -7.12 -21.49
C ARG A 109 38.64 -8.40 -20.91
N ALA A 110 39.76 -8.29 -20.19
CA ALA A 110 40.41 -9.42 -19.52
C ALA A 110 39.51 -10.06 -18.46
N LEU A 111 38.79 -9.27 -17.67
CA LEU A 111 37.86 -9.74 -16.64
C LEU A 111 36.75 -10.63 -17.25
N ILE A 112 36.08 -10.13 -18.29
CA ILE A 112 34.95 -10.84 -18.92
C ILE A 112 35.45 -12.12 -19.60
N ARG A 113 36.54 -12.04 -20.38
CA ARG A 113 37.15 -13.19 -21.05
C ARG A 113 37.54 -14.27 -20.04
N THR A 114 38.25 -13.90 -18.98
CA THR A 114 38.69 -14.84 -17.94
C THR A 114 37.52 -15.54 -17.28
N THR A 115 36.49 -14.78 -16.88
CA THR A 115 35.34 -15.33 -16.16
C THR A 115 34.52 -16.26 -17.06
N LEU A 116 34.25 -15.87 -18.31
CA LEU A 116 33.53 -16.74 -19.26
C LEU A 116 34.32 -18.02 -19.56
N SER A 117 35.62 -17.91 -19.81
CA SER A 117 36.50 -19.05 -20.10
C SER A 117 36.61 -20.02 -18.93
N LEU A 118 36.81 -19.54 -17.71
CA LEU A 118 36.94 -20.40 -16.52
C LEU A 118 35.61 -21.08 -16.14
N CYS A 119 34.48 -20.42 -16.41
CA CYS A 119 33.15 -20.96 -16.12
C CYS A 119 32.58 -21.81 -17.25
N TYR A 120 33.32 -22.03 -18.34
CA TYR A 120 32.84 -22.73 -19.54
C TYR A 120 31.51 -22.18 -20.08
N ALA A 121 31.33 -20.86 -19.99
CA ALA A 121 30.06 -20.20 -20.30
C ALA A 121 29.95 -19.90 -21.81
N GLN A 122 28.99 -20.55 -22.48
CA GLN A 122 28.65 -20.27 -23.87
C GLN A 122 27.48 -19.30 -23.98
N LEU A 123 27.63 -18.26 -24.82
CA LEU A 123 26.62 -17.24 -25.05
C LEU A 123 25.93 -17.44 -26.39
N SER A 124 24.60 -17.31 -26.44
CA SER A 124 23.78 -17.37 -27.66
C SER A 124 23.85 -16.10 -28.54
N GLY A 125 24.67 -15.13 -28.17
CA GLY A 125 24.87 -13.89 -28.90
C GLY A 125 26.30 -13.37 -28.70
N LYS A 126 26.64 -12.31 -29.45
CA LYS A 126 27.93 -11.64 -29.33
C LYS A 126 27.85 -10.44 -28.39
N TYR A 127 28.89 -10.22 -27.58
CA TYR A 127 29.16 -8.95 -26.91
C TYR A 127 30.41 -8.29 -27.50
N VAL A 128 30.64 -7.01 -27.19
CA VAL A 128 31.89 -6.32 -27.53
C VAL A 128 32.34 -5.44 -26.38
N VAL A 129 33.65 -5.30 -26.19
CA VAL A 129 34.24 -4.50 -25.10
C VAL A 129 35.10 -3.38 -25.67
N HIS A 130 34.82 -2.17 -25.21
CA HIS A 130 35.59 -0.96 -25.50
C HIS A 130 36.25 -0.47 -24.21
N GLU A 131 37.57 -0.23 -24.25
CA GLU A 131 38.33 0.21 -23.08
C GLU A 131 38.80 1.66 -23.26
N PHE A 132 38.66 2.48 -22.22
CA PHE A 132 39.18 3.85 -22.20
C PHE A 132 40.66 3.84 -21.85
N VAL A 133 41.52 4.34 -22.74
CA VAL A 133 42.98 4.32 -22.57
C VAL A 133 43.47 5.67 -22.08
N TRP A 134 44.07 5.67 -20.88
CA TRP A 134 44.73 6.84 -20.31
C TRP A 134 46.06 7.12 -21.02
N PRO A 135 46.57 8.37 -20.95
CA PRO A 135 47.91 8.68 -21.45
C PRO A 135 48.97 7.87 -20.74
N SER A 136 50.03 7.54 -21.48
CA SER A 136 51.21 6.91 -20.87
C SER A 136 51.88 7.88 -19.87
N PRO A 137 52.58 7.39 -18.82
CA PRO A 137 53.31 8.26 -17.90
C PRO A 137 54.30 9.22 -18.60
N SER A 138 54.85 8.81 -19.75
CA SER A 138 55.71 9.62 -20.62
C SER A 138 54.99 10.76 -21.36
N GLU A 139 53.67 10.67 -21.53
CA GLU A 139 52.83 11.69 -22.18
C GLU A 139 52.28 12.74 -21.19
N LEU A 140 52.42 12.50 -19.88
CA LEU A 140 51.90 13.38 -18.84
C LEU A 140 52.85 14.57 -18.59
N ALA A 141 52.30 15.79 -18.66
CA ALA A 141 53.03 17.00 -18.30
C ALA A 141 53.35 17.05 -16.79
N HIS A 142 54.40 17.79 -16.40
CA HIS A 142 54.69 18.04 -14.98
C HIS A 142 53.48 18.74 -14.32
N GLY A 143 52.96 18.16 -13.24
CA GLY A 143 51.74 18.64 -12.57
C GLY A 143 50.44 18.14 -13.20
N ALA A 144 50.47 17.03 -13.93
CA ALA A 144 49.26 16.36 -14.42
C ALA A 144 48.26 16.08 -13.27
N ALA A 145 46.97 16.17 -13.59
CA ALA A 145 45.90 15.95 -12.63
C ALA A 145 45.97 14.56 -11.99
N PHE A 146 45.55 14.44 -10.73
CA PHE A 146 45.63 13.20 -9.94
C PHE A 146 45.02 11.98 -10.65
N ALA A 147 43.86 12.15 -11.25
CA ALA A 147 43.15 11.08 -11.97
C ALA A 147 43.88 10.58 -13.23
N LEU A 148 44.91 11.28 -13.70
CA LEU A 148 45.72 10.89 -14.85
C LEU A 148 46.96 10.06 -14.48
N HIS A 149 47.52 10.23 -13.28
CA HIS A 149 48.79 9.60 -12.89
C HIS A 149 48.68 8.62 -11.72
N ASN A 150 47.57 8.61 -10.97
CA ASN A 150 47.36 7.67 -9.86
C ASN A 150 46.79 6.31 -10.33
N GLN A 151 47.39 5.72 -11.37
CA GLN A 151 47.02 4.37 -11.80
C GLN A 151 47.89 3.35 -11.05
N PRO A 152 47.31 2.43 -10.25
CA PRO A 152 48.10 1.38 -9.62
C PRO A 152 48.76 0.51 -10.69
N GLU A 153 50.07 0.28 -10.57
CA GLU A 153 50.78 -0.65 -11.45
C GLU A 153 50.19 -2.05 -11.29
N ARG A 154 49.57 -2.55 -12.35
CA ARG A 154 49.01 -3.90 -12.40
C ARG A 154 49.28 -4.54 -13.76
N SER A 155 49.69 -5.80 -13.75
CA SER A 155 49.74 -6.63 -14.96
C SER A 155 48.33 -7.10 -15.31
N ILE A 156 47.77 -6.62 -16.42
CA ILE A 156 46.51 -7.13 -16.95
C ILE A 156 46.82 -8.39 -17.77
N PRO A 157 46.21 -9.55 -17.47
CA PRO A 157 46.44 -10.77 -18.24
C PRO A 157 46.01 -10.59 -19.70
N ASP A 158 46.88 -10.97 -20.63
CA ASP A 158 46.53 -11.05 -22.04
C ASP A 158 45.77 -12.36 -22.30
N MET A 159 44.45 -12.23 -22.48
CA MET A 159 43.55 -13.36 -22.69
C MET A 159 43.09 -13.38 -24.15
N PRO A 160 43.08 -14.54 -24.83
CA PRO A 160 42.57 -14.64 -26.19
C PRO A 160 41.10 -14.24 -26.25
N GLN A 161 40.65 -13.79 -27.42
CA GLN A 161 39.25 -13.41 -27.63
C GLN A 161 38.31 -14.59 -27.36
N HIS A 162 37.30 -14.36 -26.53
CA HIS A 162 36.29 -15.38 -26.22
C HIS A 162 35.38 -15.60 -27.43
N GLU A 163 34.87 -16.82 -27.63
CA GLU A 163 33.99 -17.16 -28.77
C GLU A 163 32.72 -16.29 -28.81
N GLY A 164 32.22 -15.86 -27.65
CA GLY A 164 31.08 -14.95 -27.51
C GLY A 164 31.40 -13.48 -27.77
N GLU A 165 32.64 -13.10 -28.08
CA GLU A 165 33.05 -11.71 -28.29
C GLU A 165 33.16 -11.37 -29.79
N ALA A 166 32.66 -10.21 -30.20
CA ALA A 166 32.81 -9.68 -31.56
C ALA A 166 34.17 -8.98 -31.74
N SER A 167 34.72 -9.01 -32.96
CA SER A 167 36.04 -8.43 -33.30
C SER A 167 36.11 -6.89 -33.31
N GLY A 168 34.99 -6.19 -33.07
CA GLY A 168 34.87 -4.74 -33.14
C GLY A 168 35.26 -3.96 -31.87
N GLY A 169 35.93 -4.60 -30.90
CA GLY A 169 36.38 -3.93 -29.67
C GLY A 169 37.34 -2.78 -29.97
N ARG A 170 37.21 -1.66 -29.26
CA ARG A 170 38.01 -0.45 -29.49
C ARG A 170 38.72 -0.01 -28.21
N ASP A 171 39.96 0.39 -28.36
CA ASP A 171 40.71 1.09 -27.33
C ASP A 171 40.56 2.59 -27.60
N LEU A 172 39.76 3.26 -26.76
CA LEU A 172 39.36 4.66 -26.92
C LEU A 172 40.42 5.53 -26.24
N HIS A 173 41.27 6.18 -27.03
CA HIS A 173 42.30 7.08 -26.51
C HIS A 173 41.73 8.42 -26.08
N MET A 174 42.26 8.95 -24.96
CA MET A 174 41.83 10.23 -24.41
C MET A 174 42.19 11.39 -25.33
N ASP A 175 41.28 12.35 -25.49
CA ASP A 175 41.57 13.60 -26.17
C ASP A 175 42.47 14.48 -25.29
N ALA A 176 43.67 14.79 -25.78
CA ALA A 176 44.68 15.52 -25.02
C ALA A 176 44.27 16.96 -24.68
N ARG A 177 43.40 17.60 -25.48
CA ARG A 177 43.00 19.00 -25.28
C ARG A 177 41.98 19.14 -24.14
N SER A 178 40.94 18.32 -24.18
CA SER A 178 39.89 18.30 -23.17
C SER A 178 40.23 17.41 -21.97
N SER A 179 41.27 16.58 -22.07
CA SER A 179 41.60 15.54 -21.09
C SER A 179 40.38 14.67 -20.74
N SER A 180 39.67 14.24 -21.79
CA SER A 180 38.40 13.50 -21.69
C SER A 180 38.16 12.65 -22.95
N TRP A 181 37.07 11.90 -22.99
CA TRP A 181 36.58 11.17 -24.17
C TRP A 181 35.25 11.76 -24.64
N PRO A 182 35.26 12.86 -25.39
CA PRO A 182 34.05 13.53 -25.81
C PRO A 182 33.31 12.72 -26.88
N ASN A 183 31.99 12.58 -26.72
CA ASN A 183 31.06 12.02 -27.72
C ASN A 183 31.49 10.65 -28.27
N PHE A 184 32.03 9.75 -27.44
CA PHE A 184 32.51 8.44 -27.87
C PHE A 184 31.39 7.51 -28.36
N LEU A 185 30.15 7.77 -27.93
CA LEU A 185 28.94 7.05 -28.31
C LEU A 185 27.80 8.03 -28.56
N SER A 186 26.97 7.74 -29.56
CA SER A 186 25.74 8.49 -29.85
C SER A 186 24.58 7.53 -30.03
N ILE A 187 23.51 7.75 -29.29
CA ILE A 187 22.30 6.92 -29.29
C ILE A 187 21.18 7.73 -29.94
N LYS A 188 20.54 7.16 -30.95
CA LYS A 188 19.38 7.77 -31.62
C LYS A 188 18.17 6.84 -31.52
N PRO A 189 17.23 7.08 -30.59
CA PRO A 189 16.14 6.13 -30.29
C PRO A 189 15.13 6.02 -31.44
N SER A 190 14.94 7.09 -32.22
CA SER A 190 14.14 7.07 -33.45
C SER A 190 14.67 8.06 -34.48
N SER A 191 14.30 7.91 -35.75
CA SER A 191 14.63 8.88 -36.80
C SER A 191 14.07 10.28 -36.52
N GLN A 192 13.01 10.37 -35.71
CA GLN A 192 12.29 11.61 -35.38
C GLN A 192 12.67 12.21 -34.01
N SER A 193 13.50 11.53 -33.23
CA SER A 193 13.99 11.98 -31.92
C SER A 193 15.38 12.62 -32.03
N PRO A 194 15.71 13.61 -31.18
CA PRO A 194 17.09 14.07 -31.02
C PRO A 194 18.01 12.91 -30.61
N GLY A 195 19.28 13.00 -31.02
CA GLY A 195 20.31 12.08 -30.54
C GLY A 195 20.71 12.40 -29.11
N VAL A 196 21.25 11.41 -28.40
CA VAL A 196 21.91 11.58 -27.11
C VAL A 196 23.36 11.15 -27.26
N ARG A 197 24.27 12.11 -27.11
CA ARG A 197 25.72 11.88 -27.15
C ARG A 197 26.23 11.58 -25.75
N ILE A 198 27.14 10.63 -25.64
CA ILE A 198 27.74 10.20 -24.38
C ILE A 198 29.23 10.50 -24.41
N SER A 199 29.70 11.19 -23.37
CA SER A 199 31.11 11.50 -23.14
C SER A 199 31.58 10.87 -21.83
N ALA A 200 32.88 10.66 -21.68
CA ALA A 200 33.49 10.21 -20.43
C ALA A 200 34.63 11.12 -20.00
N ALA A 201 34.88 11.21 -18.70
CA ALA A 201 36.05 11.91 -18.15
C ALA A 201 36.60 11.22 -16.90
N PRO A 202 37.92 11.31 -16.65
CA PRO A 202 38.53 10.68 -15.48
C PRO A 202 38.21 11.46 -14.19
N ILE A 203 37.97 10.73 -13.10
CA ILE A 203 37.76 11.28 -11.75
C ILE A 203 38.71 10.62 -10.74
N SER A 204 38.91 11.25 -9.58
CA SER A 204 39.94 10.84 -8.62
C SER A 204 39.48 9.69 -7.72
N HIS A 205 40.05 8.50 -7.89
CA HIS A 205 39.81 7.33 -7.06
C HIS A 205 41.08 6.47 -6.89
N ARG A 206 40.99 5.34 -6.17
CA ARG A 206 42.11 4.40 -5.93
C ARG A 206 42.48 3.53 -7.14
N CYS A 207 41.61 3.47 -8.13
CA CYS A 207 41.87 2.84 -9.41
C CYS A 207 41.35 3.75 -10.54
N PRO A 208 41.61 3.43 -11.82
CA PRO A 208 41.11 4.23 -12.94
C PRO A 208 39.58 4.27 -12.91
N THR A 209 39.03 5.46 -12.69
CA THR A 209 37.59 5.67 -12.56
C THR A 209 37.11 6.76 -13.49
N LEU A 210 35.91 6.57 -14.02
CA LEU A 210 35.25 7.41 -15.01
C LEU A 210 33.95 7.99 -14.45
N ALA A 211 33.56 9.12 -15.02
CA ALA A 211 32.20 9.63 -15.01
C ALA A 211 31.69 9.72 -16.45
N TYR A 212 30.38 9.59 -16.62
CA TYR A 212 29.69 9.65 -17.92
C TYR A 212 28.75 10.85 -17.99
N VAL A 213 28.75 11.54 -19.12
CA VAL A 213 27.87 12.69 -19.40
C VAL A 213 27.02 12.37 -20.61
N PHE A 214 25.70 12.39 -20.44
CA PHE A 214 24.68 12.19 -21.46
C PHE A 214 24.14 13.56 -21.86
N GLU A 215 24.29 13.94 -23.12
CA GLU A 215 23.86 15.22 -23.66
C GLU A 215 22.90 15.00 -24.84
N GLU A 216 21.65 15.38 -24.67
CA GLU A 216 20.64 15.39 -25.73
C GLU A 216 20.92 16.54 -26.71
N ASP A 217 20.76 16.30 -28.00
CA ASP A 217 20.89 17.33 -29.02
C ASP A 217 19.75 18.36 -28.91
N ALA A 218 20.08 19.64 -29.07
CA ALA A 218 19.09 20.71 -29.11
C ALA A 218 18.14 20.56 -30.31
N ARG A 219 16.90 20.99 -30.12
CA ARG A 219 15.79 20.79 -31.06
C ARG A 219 15.32 22.13 -31.63
N ALA A 220 15.01 22.15 -32.93
CA ALA A 220 14.28 23.24 -33.54
C ALA A 220 12.78 23.15 -33.22
N GLY A 221 12.11 24.31 -33.21
CA GLY A 221 10.65 24.40 -33.15
C GLY A 221 9.97 23.86 -34.42
N PRO A 222 8.63 23.85 -34.47
CA PRO A 222 7.88 23.48 -35.66
C PRO A 222 8.35 24.27 -36.88
N LEU A 223 8.52 23.59 -38.03
CA LEU A 223 8.87 24.25 -39.29
C LEU A 223 7.75 25.20 -39.70
N ASP A 224 8.10 26.42 -40.10
CA ASP A 224 7.16 27.36 -40.70
C ASP A 224 6.59 26.77 -42.01
N PRO A 225 5.25 26.72 -42.18
CA PRO A 225 4.62 26.23 -43.40
C PRO A 225 5.14 26.88 -44.69
N SER A 226 5.55 28.15 -44.63
CA SER A 226 6.09 28.91 -45.77
C SER A 226 7.34 28.29 -46.39
N ILE A 227 8.15 27.56 -45.60
CA ILE A 227 9.36 26.87 -46.08
C ILE A 227 8.98 25.73 -47.05
N ALA A 228 7.96 24.95 -46.69
CA ALA A 228 7.47 23.85 -47.53
C ALA A 228 6.79 24.37 -48.80
N GLU A 229 6.09 25.51 -48.70
CA GLU A 229 5.46 26.19 -49.83
C GLU A 229 6.50 26.73 -50.82
N ALA A 230 7.57 27.38 -50.32
CA ALA A 230 8.66 27.89 -51.15
C ALA A 230 9.39 26.78 -51.92
N LEU A 231 9.63 25.63 -51.28
CA LEU A 231 10.21 24.45 -51.93
C LEU A 231 9.30 23.87 -53.03
N LYS A 232 7.99 23.76 -52.78
CA LYS A 232 7.03 23.27 -53.77
C LYS A 232 6.90 24.23 -54.96
N ARG A 233 6.87 25.55 -54.70
CA ARG A 233 6.81 26.60 -55.73
C ARG A 233 7.98 26.52 -56.71
N ASN A 234 9.18 26.22 -56.22
CA ASN A 234 10.40 26.10 -57.02
C ASN A 234 10.61 24.71 -57.64
N GLY A 235 9.66 23.78 -57.50
CA GLY A 235 9.82 22.39 -57.92
C GLY A 235 10.20 22.18 -59.40
N PRO A 236 9.51 22.82 -60.36
CA PRO A 236 9.86 22.68 -61.78
C PRO A 236 11.29 23.13 -62.10
N ALA A 237 11.71 24.30 -61.58
CA ALA A 237 13.05 24.84 -61.79
C ALA A 237 14.14 24.01 -61.10
N LEU A 238 13.88 23.48 -59.89
CA LEU A 238 14.80 22.58 -59.19
C LEU A 238 15.03 21.25 -59.94
N GLN A 239 14.01 20.76 -60.65
CA GLN A 239 14.14 19.56 -61.48
C GLN A 239 14.95 19.83 -62.75
N GLU A 240 14.72 20.97 -63.41
CA GLU A 240 15.37 21.32 -64.68
C GLU A 240 16.84 21.75 -64.49
N GLU A 241 17.11 22.61 -63.51
CA GLU A 241 18.47 23.17 -63.29
C GLU A 241 19.36 22.30 -62.42
N ARG A 242 18.78 21.56 -61.46
CA ARG A 242 19.53 20.82 -60.42
C ARG A 242 19.21 19.32 -60.35
N GLY A 243 18.31 18.82 -61.21
CA GLY A 243 17.94 17.40 -61.27
C GLY A 243 17.19 16.85 -60.06
N ILE A 244 16.62 17.71 -59.20
CA ILE A 244 15.96 17.29 -57.95
C ILE A 244 14.47 17.00 -58.20
N ARG A 245 14.11 15.70 -58.23
CA ARG A 245 12.74 15.22 -58.53
C ARG A 245 11.72 15.49 -57.44
N HIS A 246 12.17 15.56 -56.18
CA HIS A 246 11.30 15.73 -55.02
C HIS A 246 11.78 16.96 -54.23
N PRO A 247 11.16 18.14 -54.41
CA PRO A 247 11.62 19.39 -53.79
C PRO A 247 11.67 19.33 -52.26
N LEU A 248 10.76 18.57 -51.63
CA LEU A 248 10.73 18.38 -50.18
C LEU A 248 11.91 17.54 -49.63
N SER A 249 12.67 16.86 -50.48
CA SER A 249 13.90 16.18 -50.04
C SER A 249 14.94 17.16 -49.46
N LEU A 250 14.91 18.43 -49.89
CA LEU A 250 15.74 19.52 -49.38
C LEU A 250 15.37 19.95 -47.95
N LEU A 251 14.23 19.52 -47.40
CA LEU A 251 13.93 19.73 -45.98
C LEU A 251 14.97 19.05 -45.07
N SER A 252 15.54 17.93 -45.50
CA SER A 252 16.63 17.26 -44.76
C SER A 252 17.89 18.12 -44.69
N THR A 253 18.18 18.91 -45.73
CA THR A 253 19.30 19.86 -45.75
C THR A 253 19.10 20.99 -44.73
N LEU A 254 17.88 21.52 -44.63
CA LEU A 254 17.55 22.57 -43.65
C LEU A 254 17.49 22.05 -42.20
N THR A 255 16.87 20.88 -42.00
CA THR A 255 16.57 20.37 -40.64
C THR A 255 17.67 19.48 -40.07
N THR A 256 18.29 18.62 -40.88
CA THR A 256 19.28 17.64 -40.45
C THR A 256 20.70 18.12 -40.71
N GLN A 257 20.98 18.64 -41.92
CA GLN A 257 22.31 19.15 -42.27
C GLN A 257 22.54 20.58 -41.79
N ARG A 258 21.47 21.29 -41.39
CA ARG A 258 21.50 22.67 -40.88
C ARG A 258 22.17 23.64 -41.87
N GLN A 259 21.96 23.41 -43.18
CA GLN A 259 22.51 24.25 -44.25
C GLN A 259 21.41 25.03 -44.94
N SER A 260 21.69 26.29 -45.28
CA SER A 260 20.75 27.13 -46.01
C SER A 260 20.55 26.62 -47.44
N VAL A 261 19.31 26.71 -47.94
CA VAL A 261 18.93 26.25 -49.27
C VAL A 261 18.60 27.47 -50.13
N HIS A 262 19.40 27.68 -51.18
CA HIS A 262 19.18 28.72 -52.18
C HIS A 262 18.27 28.20 -53.29
N LEU A 263 17.09 28.79 -53.44
CA LEU A 263 16.12 28.42 -54.47
C LEU A 263 16.37 29.19 -55.79
N PRO A 264 15.96 28.63 -56.95
CA PRO A 264 16.10 29.29 -58.25
C PRO A 264 15.42 30.67 -58.36
N ASP A 265 14.35 30.92 -57.60
CA ASP A 265 13.68 32.23 -57.55
C ASP A 265 14.42 33.29 -56.72
N GLY A 266 15.63 32.98 -56.23
CA GLY A 266 16.44 33.87 -55.38
C GLY A 266 16.10 33.82 -53.89
N THR A 267 15.06 33.07 -53.48
CA THR A 267 14.72 32.86 -52.07
C THR A 267 15.81 32.04 -51.38
N VAL A 268 16.26 32.49 -50.20
CA VAL A 268 17.16 31.72 -49.33
C VAL A 268 16.38 31.21 -48.14
N LEU A 269 16.37 29.90 -47.94
CA LEU A 269 15.76 29.27 -46.78
C LEU A 269 16.87 28.97 -45.77
N ASP A 270 16.79 29.55 -44.59
CA ASP A 270 17.74 29.28 -43.50
C ASP A 270 17.23 28.17 -42.58
N PRO A 271 18.14 27.42 -41.93
CA PRO A 271 17.77 26.37 -40.98
C PRO A 271 17.04 26.98 -39.77
N PRO A 272 15.91 26.39 -39.30
CA PRO A 272 15.10 26.95 -38.22
C PRO A 272 15.90 27.04 -36.90
N PRO A 273 15.76 28.07 -36.05
CA PRO A 273 16.55 28.20 -34.83
C PRO A 273 16.32 27.02 -33.86
N LEU A 274 17.36 26.64 -33.11
CA LEU A 274 17.29 25.61 -32.08
C LEU A 274 16.67 26.20 -30.81
N THR A 275 15.33 26.25 -30.76
CA THR A 275 14.57 26.90 -29.68
C THR A 275 14.49 26.08 -28.39
N PHE A 276 14.67 24.76 -28.48
CA PHE A 276 14.61 23.86 -27.31
C PHE A 276 16.01 23.30 -26.99
N PRO A 277 16.62 23.70 -25.87
CA PRO A 277 17.92 23.16 -25.46
C PRO A 277 17.77 21.70 -25.03
N GLY A 278 18.77 20.88 -25.33
CA GLY A 278 18.79 19.48 -24.90
C GLY A 278 19.01 19.32 -23.39
N ARG A 279 18.51 18.22 -22.84
CA ARG A 279 18.78 17.81 -21.45
C ARG A 279 20.20 17.28 -21.30
N LYS A 280 20.77 17.47 -20.10
CA LYS A 280 22.09 16.93 -19.73
C LYS A 280 22.05 16.17 -18.41
N VAL A 281 22.54 14.94 -18.40
CA VAL A 281 22.63 14.08 -17.22
C VAL A 281 24.07 13.65 -17.02
N THR A 282 24.61 13.84 -15.82
CA THR A 282 25.96 13.39 -15.46
C THR A 282 25.86 12.30 -14.40
N ILE A 283 26.53 11.16 -14.63
CA ILE A 283 26.59 10.04 -13.69
C ILE A 283 28.05 9.80 -13.34
N MET A 284 28.37 9.88 -12.05
CA MET A 284 29.73 9.71 -11.54
C MET A 284 29.83 8.42 -10.75
N GLY A 285 30.89 7.66 -10.97
CA GLY A 285 31.27 6.57 -10.07
C GLY A 285 31.97 7.07 -8.81
N ASP A 286 32.46 6.10 -8.05
CA ASP A 286 33.12 6.25 -6.77
C ASP A 286 34.33 7.19 -6.87
N THR A 287 34.34 8.27 -6.08
CA THR A 287 35.36 9.32 -6.20
C THR A 287 35.66 10.00 -4.89
N SER A 288 36.88 10.50 -4.73
CA SER A 288 37.30 11.40 -3.66
C SER A 288 37.33 12.86 -4.10
N ASP A 289 37.35 13.10 -5.41
CA ASP A 289 37.38 14.43 -6.03
C ASP A 289 36.88 14.33 -7.48
N GLY A 290 35.67 14.86 -7.71
CA GLY A 290 35.02 14.91 -9.02
C GLY A 290 35.75 15.77 -10.05
N THR A 291 36.66 16.65 -9.63
CA THR A 291 37.47 17.46 -10.55
C THR A 291 38.64 16.69 -11.14
N GLY A 292 38.88 15.43 -10.74
CA GLY A 292 40.01 14.63 -11.21
C GLY A 292 41.38 15.16 -10.76
N GLY A 293 41.42 16.13 -9.84
CA GLY A 293 42.64 16.84 -9.45
C GLY A 293 43.12 17.89 -10.46
N PHE A 294 42.29 18.31 -11.41
CA PHE A 294 42.63 19.39 -12.34
C PHE A 294 42.67 20.74 -11.60
N THR A 295 43.68 21.55 -11.90
CA THR A 295 43.81 22.91 -11.35
C THR A 295 42.72 23.82 -11.90
N ARG A 296 42.43 24.92 -11.19
CA ARG A 296 41.43 25.91 -11.62
C ARG A 296 41.68 26.45 -13.03
N ASP A 297 42.94 26.63 -13.42
CA ASP A 297 43.29 27.14 -14.76
C ASP A 297 43.07 26.08 -15.85
N GLN A 298 43.33 24.79 -15.56
CA GLN A 298 43.00 23.69 -16.47
C GLN A 298 41.48 23.54 -16.62
N LEU A 299 40.71 23.66 -15.54
CA LEU A 299 39.24 23.64 -15.61
C LEU A 299 38.69 24.78 -16.47
N ARG A 300 39.28 25.99 -16.35
CA ARG A 300 38.94 27.15 -17.21
C ARG A 300 39.27 26.92 -18.68
N ALA A 301 40.33 26.16 -18.95
CA ALA A 301 40.68 25.76 -20.31
C ALA A 301 39.77 24.65 -20.87
N GLY A 302 38.73 24.24 -20.14
CA GLY A 302 37.76 23.23 -20.59
C GLY A 302 38.22 21.79 -20.37
N CYS A 303 39.15 21.55 -19.44
CA CYS A 303 39.64 20.20 -19.14
C CYS A 303 38.76 19.45 -18.14
N GLY A 304 38.65 18.13 -18.34
CA GLY A 304 38.08 17.18 -17.38
C GLY A 304 36.56 17.23 -17.24
N LEU A 305 36.06 16.52 -16.22
CA LEU A 305 34.62 16.37 -16.00
C LEU A 305 33.88 17.71 -15.79
N PRO A 306 34.39 18.70 -15.01
CA PRO A 306 33.63 19.91 -14.76
C PRO A 306 33.23 20.68 -16.02
N ALA A 307 34.06 20.65 -17.06
CA ALA A 307 33.76 21.27 -18.34
C ALA A 307 32.63 20.54 -19.08
N LEU A 308 32.66 19.21 -19.11
CA LEU A 308 31.61 18.40 -19.76
C LEU A 308 30.28 18.45 -19.02
N ALA A 309 30.33 18.38 -17.69
CA ALA A 309 29.18 18.31 -16.79
C ALA A 309 28.52 19.67 -16.54
N HIS A 310 29.11 20.77 -17.04
CA HIS A 310 28.56 22.10 -16.82
C HIS A 310 27.13 22.23 -17.32
N GLY A 311 26.24 22.75 -16.46
CA GLY A 311 24.82 22.92 -16.74
C GLY A 311 24.03 21.60 -16.77
N SER A 312 24.44 20.59 -16.00
CA SER A 312 23.69 19.33 -15.88
C SER A 312 22.31 19.54 -15.25
N ASP A 313 21.26 19.00 -15.86
CA ASP A 313 19.91 18.99 -15.26
C ASP A 313 19.83 18.02 -14.08
N VAL A 314 20.55 16.90 -14.17
CA VAL A 314 20.68 15.91 -13.11
C VAL A 314 22.13 15.47 -12.98
N LEU A 315 22.65 15.53 -11.77
CA LEU A 315 23.96 15.02 -11.39
C LEU A 315 23.77 13.84 -10.42
N VAL A 316 24.24 12.65 -10.77
CA VAL A 316 24.33 11.50 -9.86
C VAL A 316 25.75 11.41 -9.34
N HIS A 317 25.91 11.43 -8.02
CA HIS A 317 27.22 11.41 -7.36
C HIS A 317 27.25 10.35 -6.25
N GLU A 318 28.20 9.43 -6.32
CA GLU A 318 28.41 8.41 -5.28
C GLU A 318 29.01 9.04 -4.01
N SER A 319 28.38 8.82 -2.86
CA SER A 319 28.70 9.42 -1.56
C SER A 319 28.64 8.37 -0.44
N THR A 320 29.78 7.73 -0.18
CA THR A 320 29.88 6.53 0.64
C THR A 320 29.71 6.78 2.14
N ASN A 321 30.20 7.91 2.68
CA ASN A 321 30.21 8.17 4.12
C ASN A 321 29.59 9.53 4.48
N ILE A 322 29.23 9.69 5.75
CA ILE A 322 28.68 10.91 6.34
C ILE A 322 29.22 11.11 7.75
N ALA A 323 29.35 12.35 8.21
CA ALA A 323 29.59 12.64 9.62
C ALA A 323 28.25 12.72 10.35
N LEU A 324 28.01 11.83 11.31
CA LEU A 324 26.77 11.81 12.07
C LEU A 324 26.81 12.73 13.29
N PRO A 325 25.71 13.44 13.59
CA PRO A 325 25.55 14.10 14.87
C PRO A 325 25.44 13.07 16.00
N ALA A 326 25.71 13.50 17.24
CA ALA A 326 25.83 12.63 18.41
C ALA A 326 24.61 11.73 18.61
N HIS A 327 23.41 12.28 18.42
CA HIS A 327 22.13 11.59 18.61
C HIS A 327 21.83 10.51 17.56
N LEU A 328 22.46 10.58 16.38
CA LEU A 328 22.37 9.54 15.35
C LEU A 328 23.52 8.54 15.44
N ASN A 329 24.57 8.83 16.20
CA ASN A 329 25.71 7.94 16.31
C ASN A 329 25.49 6.88 17.41
N ARG A 330 25.79 5.61 17.12
CA ARG A 330 25.56 4.50 18.07
C ARG A 330 26.43 4.60 19.32
N ASN A 331 27.55 5.32 19.25
CA ASN A 331 28.44 5.56 20.37
C ASN A 331 28.08 6.81 21.20
N GLY A 332 27.00 7.52 20.82
CA GLY A 332 26.55 8.76 21.46
C GLY A 332 27.49 9.96 21.28
N LYS A 333 28.48 9.87 20.39
CA LYS A 333 29.46 10.94 20.13
C LYS A 333 29.32 11.47 18.70
N PRO A 334 29.38 12.79 18.48
CA PRO A 334 29.33 13.32 17.12
C PRO A 334 30.59 12.93 16.36
N ASP A 335 30.45 12.62 15.08
CA ASP A 335 31.59 12.46 14.19
C ASP A 335 32.13 13.83 13.75
N SER A 336 33.46 13.96 13.69
CA SER A 336 34.09 15.14 13.10
C SER A 336 33.96 15.12 11.58
N LEU A 337 33.39 16.18 11.01
CA LEU A 337 33.29 16.37 9.55
C LEU A 337 34.66 16.28 8.87
N GLU A 338 35.68 16.90 9.46
CA GLU A 338 37.04 16.90 8.93
C GLU A 338 37.65 15.49 8.94
N ASP A 339 37.49 14.75 10.05
CA ASP A 339 38.03 13.39 10.16
C ASP A 339 37.33 12.41 9.22
N VAL A 340 36.00 12.52 9.07
CA VAL A 340 35.24 11.66 8.16
C VAL A 340 35.60 11.97 6.72
N ALA A 341 35.69 13.25 6.35
CA ALA A 341 36.12 13.65 5.00
C ALA A 341 37.56 13.21 4.71
N ALA A 342 38.48 13.37 5.66
CA ALA A 342 39.87 12.91 5.51
C ALA A 342 39.96 11.39 5.36
N LYS A 343 39.20 10.61 6.16
CA LYS A 343 39.13 9.15 6.04
C LYS A 343 38.50 8.69 4.74
N ALA A 344 37.42 9.35 4.30
CA ALA A 344 36.77 9.07 3.02
C ALA A 344 37.75 9.31 1.87
N LYS A 345 38.40 10.48 1.85
CA LYS A 345 39.42 10.85 0.86
C LYS A 345 40.60 9.87 0.84
N LEU A 346 41.12 9.47 2.00
CA LEU A 346 42.20 8.47 2.10
C LEU A 346 41.80 7.12 1.49
N ARG A 347 40.51 6.77 1.55
CA ARG A 347 39.95 5.55 0.94
C ARG A 347 39.43 5.78 -0.48
N GLY A 348 39.63 6.96 -1.06
CA GLY A 348 39.18 7.28 -2.42
C GLY A 348 37.69 7.59 -2.55
N HIS A 349 36.95 7.80 -1.45
CA HIS A 349 35.51 8.04 -1.47
C HIS A 349 35.16 9.49 -1.09
N SER A 350 33.92 9.88 -1.38
CA SER A 350 33.40 11.21 -1.10
C SER A 350 32.45 11.22 0.11
N VAL A 351 32.09 12.44 0.51
CA VAL A 351 31.08 12.75 1.52
C VAL A 351 30.08 13.74 0.91
N PRO A 352 28.87 13.91 1.49
CA PRO A 352 27.85 14.82 0.96
C PRO A 352 28.34 16.22 0.62
N GLN A 353 29.25 16.78 1.42
CA GLN A 353 29.80 18.11 1.21
C GLN A 353 30.56 18.22 -0.12
N VAL A 354 31.34 17.19 -0.45
CA VAL A 354 32.10 17.14 -1.71
C VAL A 354 31.14 17.06 -2.89
N ALA A 355 30.09 16.24 -2.78
CA ALA A 355 29.05 16.14 -3.81
C ALA A 355 28.31 17.47 -4.02
N GLY A 356 27.92 18.17 -2.94
CA GLY A 356 27.27 19.48 -3.00
C GLY A 356 28.15 20.58 -3.59
N GLN A 357 29.43 20.63 -3.21
CA GLN A 357 30.42 21.56 -3.77
C GLN A 357 30.65 21.32 -5.27
N PHE A 358 30.71 20.04 -5.69
CA PHE A 358 30.86 19.69 -7.09
C PHE A 358 29.60 20.07 -7.90
N ALA A 359 28.40 19.83 -7.35
CA ALA A 359 27.14 20.26 -7.96
C ALA A 359 27.09 21.78 -8.18
N ALA A 360 27.61 22.56 -7.23
CA ALA A 360 27.77 24.00 -7.37
C ALA A 360 28.77 24.38 -8.48
N LEU A 361 29.94 23.72 -8.52
CA LEU A 361 30.99 23.97 -9.51
C LEU A 361 30.49 23.79 -10.95
N VAL A 362 29.69 22.76 -11.20
CA VAL A 362 29.16 22.45 -12.53
C VAL A 362 27.82 23.12 -12.81
N ASN A 363 27.30 23.96 -11.91
CA ASN A 363 25.99 24.58 -12.04
C ASN A 363 24.87 23.55 -12.35
N ALA A 364 24.84 22.46 -11.57
CA ALA A 364 23.79 21.46 -11.70
C ALA A 364 22.41 22.04 -11.32
N ARG A 365 21.31 21.39 -11.70
CA ARG A 365 19.97 21.74 -11.23
C ARG A 365 19.49 20.83 -10.11
N ARG A 366 19.80 19.53 -10.20
CA ARG A 366 19.42 18.51 -9.21
C ARG A 366 20.59 17.57 -8.93
N LEU A 367 20.72 17.13 -7.68
CA LEU A 367 21.75 16.21 -7.23
C LEU A 367 21.10 14.94 -6.66
N ILE A 368 21.56 13.76 -7.09
CA ILE A 368 21.14 12.47 -6.56
C ILE A 368 22.37 11.77 -5.97
N LEU A 369 22.31 11.44 -4.69
CA LEU A 369 23.34 10.71 -3.96
C LEU A 369 23.08 9.22 -4.04
N ASN A 370 24.14 8.42 -4.23
CA ASN A 370 24.06 6.96 -4.28
C ASN A 370 25.31 6.31 -3.62
N HIS A 371 25.37 4.98 -3.61
CA HIS A 371 26.52 4.16 -3.23
C HIS A 371 26.92 4.40 -1.78
N PHE A 372 25.99 4.09 -0.88
CA PHE A 372 26.16 4.28 0.56
C PHE A 372 26.98 3.15 1.19
N SER A 373 27.71 3.45 2.28
CA SER A 373 28.38 2.42 3.08
C SER A 373 27.36 1.45 3.68
N THR A 374 27.76 0.18 3.81
CA THR A 374 26.99 -0.88 4.49
C THR A 374 26.57 -0.55 5.92
N LYS A 375 27.25 0.41 6.57
CA LYS A 375 26.89 0.93 7.88
C LYS A 375 25.56 1.70 7.90
N PHE A 376 25.06 2.07 6.72
CA PHE A 376 23.85 2.87 6.53
C PHE A 376 22.82 2.08 5.71
N PRO A 377 22.20 1.03 6.31
CA PRO A 377 21.17 0.25 5.63
C PRO A 377 19.99 1.14 5.23
N SER A 378 19.31 0.79 4.13
CA SER A 378 18.14 1.56 3.68
C SER A 378 17.04 1.51 4.76
N PRO A 379 16.33 2.62 5.02
CA PRO A 379 15.09 2.56 5.78
C PRO A 379 14.03 1.79 4.96
N PRO A 380 12.99 1.26 5.63
CA PRO A 380 11.80 0.72 4.97
C PRO A 380 11.20 1.69 3.94
N HIS A 381 10.59 1.16 2.88
CA HIS A 381 10.11 1.96 1.74
C HIS A 381 9.13 3.07 2.09
N TYR A 382 8.29 2.90 3.13
CA TYR A 382 7.35 3.93 3.58
C TYR A 382 8.01 5.13 4.30
N LEU A 383 9.29 5.01 4.67
CA LEU A 383 10.09 6.10 5.26
C LEU A 383 11.05 6.74 4.23
N LEU A 384 11.03 6.29 2.98
CA LEU A 384 11.88 6.84 1.92
C LEU A 384 11.22 8.09 1.34
N ASP A 385 11.91 9.21 1.45
CA ASP A 385 11.51 10.49 0.89
C ASP A 385 11.82 10.52 -0.62
N THR A 386 10.79 10.61 -1.46
CA THR A 386 10.94 10.78 -2.91
C THR A 386 10.84 12.24 -3.37
N ALA A 387 10.51 13.17 -2.47
CA ALA A 387 10.42 14.60 -2.78
C ALA A 387 11.79 15.31 -2.69
N GLY A 388 12.74 14.72 -1.95
CA GLY A 388 14.10 15.21 -1.79
C GLY A 388 14.19 16.45 -0.89
N THR A 389 15.42 16.91 -0.64
CA THR A 389 15.70 18.11 0.15
C THR A 389 15.78 19.35 -0.75
N SER A 390 14.86 20.29 -0.52
CA SER A 390 14.83 21.68 -1.03
C SER A 390 15.10 22.70 0.08
N ALA A 391 15.24 23.98 -0.27
CA ALA A 391 15.42 25.07 0.70
C ALA A 391 14.32 25.13 1.77
N GLU A 392 13.06 24.93 1.36
CA GLU A 392 11.88 24.94 2.24
C GLU A 392 11.91 23.74 3.21
N SER A 393 12.20 22.54 2.69
CA SER A 393 12.29 21.33 3.52
C SER A 393 13.51 21.33 4.44
N ALA A 394 14.64 21.91 4.02
CA ALA A 394 15.84 22.03 4.83
C ALA A 394 15.67 22.99 6.00
N ALA A 395 14.90 24.07 5.81
CA ALA A 395 14.54 25.03 6.86
C ALA A 395 13.46 24.49 7.83
N ALA A 396 12.66 23.51 7.39
CA ALA A 396 11.61 22.89 8.19
C ALA A 396 12.08 21.73 9.09
N LEU A 397 13.35 21.31 8.97
CA LEU A 397 13.91 20.27 9.83
C LEU A 397 14.11 20.83 11.26
N PRO A 398 13.50 20.22 12.29
CA PRO A 398 13.58 20.73 13.65
C PRO A 398 15.02 20.74 14.16
N VAL A 399 15.38 21.82 14.87
CA VAL A 399 16.62 21.91 15.65
C VAL A 399 16.53 20.93 16.82
N GLU A 400 17.61 20.17 17.01
CA GLU A 400 17.73 18.98 17.88
C GLU A 400 17.08 19.11 19.27
N GLU A 401 16.23 18.15 19.64
CA GLU A 401 15.88 17.87 21.05
C GLU A 401 16.80 16.76 21.58
N ASP A 402 17.57 17.10 22.61
CA ASP A 402 18.44 16.18 23.33
C ASP A 402 17.62 15.10 24.07
N GLY A 403 17.83 13.83 23.71
CA GLY A 403 17.62 12.70 24.65
C GLY A 403 16.62 11.60 24.29
N LYS A 404 15.82 11.70 23.21
CA LYS A 404 14.94 10.59 22.78
C LYS A 404 15.73 9.50 22.03
N GLN A 405 15.65 8.24 22.50
CA GLN A 405 16.27 7.08 21.85
C GLN A 405 15.46 6.69 20.61
N LEU A 406 15.96 7.01 19.41
CA LEU A 406 15.29 6.69 18.13
C LEU A 406 15.24 5.18 17.89
N GLY A 407 14.10 4.69 17.38
CA GLY A 407 14.00 3.34 16.81
C GLY A 407 14.95 3.17 15.62
N ASP A 408 15.37 1.92 15.34
CA ASP A 408 16.34 1.64 14.28
C ASP A 408 15.83 2.03 12.87
N PRO A 409 14.54 1.83 12.49
CA PRO A 409 14.00 2.32 11.22
C PRO A 409 14.02 3.85 11.06
N GLU A 410 13.57 4.60 12.06
CA GLU A 410 13.53 6.08 12.05
C GLU A 410 14.95 6.65 12.03
N ARG A 411 15.86 6.05 12.80
CA ARG A 411 17.27 6.42 12.79
C ARG A 411 17.87 6.26 11.39
N ARG A 412 17.58 5.16 10.68
CA ARG A 412 18.05 4.95 9.29
C ARG A 412 17.50 6.01 8.34
N ALA A 413 16.21 6.37 8.47
CA ALA A 413 15.59 7.40 7.64
C ALA A 413 16.22 8.79 7.88
N ARG A 414 16.44 9.16 9.16
CA ARG A 414 17.15 10.39 9.51
C ARG A 414 18.57 10.44 8.99
N ILE A 415 19.30 9.31 8.99
CA ILE A 415 20.64 9.23 8.39
C ILE A 415 20.58 9.56 6.89
N MET A 416 19.63 8.99 6.15
CA MET A 416 19.46 9.31 4.72
C MET A 416 19.11 10.78 4.49
N LYS A 417 18.26 11.37 5.34
CA LYS A 417 17.97 12.80 5.27
C LYS A 417 19.19 13.68 5.60
N GLN A 418 20.05 13.24 6.50
CA GLN A 418 21.30 13.92 6.79
C GLN A 418 22.27 13.91 5.60
N PHE A 419 22.31 12.84 4.79
CA PHE A 419 23.07 12.84 3.54
C PHE A 419 22.58 13.95 2.61
N GLU A 420 21.27 14.09 2.44
CA GLU A 420 20.69 15.15 1.59
C GLU A 420 20.96 16.54 2.15
N LEU A 421 20.73 16.74 3.45
CA LEU A 421 20.87 18.04 4.11
C LEU A 421 22.32 18.55 4.05
N GLN A 422 23.30 17.69 4.36
CA GLN A 422 24.71 18.07 4.35
C GLN A 422 25.20 18.44 2.94
N ALA A 423 24.73 17.72 1.90
CA ALA A 423 25.02 18.06 0.51
C ALA A 423 24.32 19.36 0.10
N PHE A 424 23.05 19.54 0.46
CA PHE A 424 22.27 20.73 0.17
C PHE A 424 22.91 21.99 0.77
N GLN A 425 23.30 21.94 2.05
CA GLN A 425 23.94 23.06 2.74
C GLN A 425 25.28 23.43 2.10
N ALA A 426 26.12 22.44 1.78
CA ALA A 426 27.40 22.67 1.10
C ALA A 426 27.21 23.27 -0.31
N TRP A 427 26.17 22.82 -1.03
CA TRP A 427 25.80 23.38 -2.33
C TRP A 427 25.34 24.83 -2.19
N GLN A 428 24.42 25.11 -1.26
CA GLN A 428 23.88 26.45 -1.02
C GLN A 428 24.96 27.45 -0.60
N GLN A 429 25.90 27.04 0.26
CA GLN A 429 27.04 27.88 0.67
C GLN A 429 28.00 28.20 -0.48
N SER A 430 28.03 27.35 -1.51
CA SER A 430 28.94 27.48 -2.64
C SER A 430 28.39 28.38 -3.77
N ILE A 431 27.11 28.75 -3.74
CA ILE A 431 26.46 29.63 -4.73
C ILE A 431 26.35 31.07 -4.22
N LYS A 432 26.60 32.07 -5.09
CA LYS A 432 26.68 33.50 -4.70
C LYS A 432 25.44 34.34 -5.02
N THR A 433 24.48 33.82 -5.78
CA THR A 433 23.29 34.57 -6.24
C THR A 433 22.06 33.69 -6.22
N GLY A 434 21.04 34.10 -5.44
CA GLY A 434 19.78 33.38 -5.27
C GLY A 434 18.88 33.46 -6.49
N THR A 435 18.29 32.32 -6.84
CA THR A 435 17.01 32.08 -7.56
C THR A 435 16.89 30.63 -8.06
N GLN A 436 17.97 29.83 -8.00
CA GLN A 436 17.93 28.45 -8.48
C GLN A 436 17.28 27.51 -7.45
N GLN A 437 16.21 26.82 -7.84
CA GLN A 437 15.52 25.85 -7.01
C GLN A 437 16.37 24.57 -6.90
N LEU A 438 17.20 24.50 -5.86
CA LEU A 438 18.10 23.36 -5.59
C LEU A 438 17.30 22.19 -5.01
N GLN A 439 17.59 20.98 -5.48
CA GLN A 439 17.02 19.73 -4.95
C GLN A 439 18.09 18.65 -4.84
N VAL A 440 18.14 17.97 -3.68
CA VAL A 440 19.04 16.86 -3.40
C VAL A 440 18.25 15.61 -2.99
N PHE A 441 18.58 14.44 -3.53
CA PHE A 441 17.90 13.18 -3.23
C PHE A 441 18.90 12.12 -2.77
N SER A 442 18.52 11.27 -1.83
CA SER A 442 19.25 10.03 -1.51
C SER A 442 18.58 8.82 -2.18
N ALA A 443 19.28 8.17 -3.10
CA ALA A 443 18.74 7.03 -3.84
C ALA A 443 18.58 5.77 -2.96
N PHE A 444 17.65 4.91 -3.37
CA PHE A 444 17.42 3.58 -2.81
C PHE A 444 17.15 2.58 -3.94
N ASP A 445 17.18 1.29 -3.62
CA ASP A 445 16.90 0.24 -4.59
C ASP A 445 15.45 0.33 -5.09
N GLY A 446 15.28 0.56 -6.39
CA GLY A 446 13.99 0.84 -7.03
C GLY A 446 13.69 2.32 -7.23
N PHE A 447 14.53 3.24 -6.72
CA PHE A 447 14.35 4.68 -6.92
C PHE A 447 14.31 5.03 -8.42
N HIS A 448 13.30 5.80 -8.81
CA HIS A 448 13.05 6.19 -10.19
C HIS A 448 12.95 7.71 -10.31
N PHE A 449 13.65 8.29 -11.27
CA PHE A 449 13.69 9.73 -11.49
C PHE A 449 13.49 10.07 -12.97
N GLU A 450 12.47 10.87 -13.30
CA GLU A 450 12.17 11.29 -14.67
C GLU A 450 12.84 12.63 -15.00
N VAL A 451 13.56 12.70 -16.13
CA VAL A 451 14.29 13.90 -16.56
C VAL A 451 13.42 14.74 -17.48
N SER A 452 12.76 15.74 -16.90
CA SER A 452 11.85 16.64 -17.62
C SER A 452 12.55 17.41 -18.75
N PRO A 453 11.91 17.58 -19.92
CA PRO A 453 12.39 18.46 -20.98
C PRO A 453 12.61 19.89 -20.51
N ARG A 454 13.54 20.61 -21.13
CA ARG A 454 13.76 22.05 -20.88
C ARG A 454 12.73 22.89 -21.63
N ASP A 455 12.30 23.98 -21.01
CA ASP A 455 11.40 24.98 -21.61
C ASP A 455 12.07 25.75 -22.77
N GLU A 456 11.25 26.42 -23.58
CA GLU A 456 11.69 27.21 -24.73
C GLU A 456 12.59 28.39 -24.30
N MET A 457 13.71 28.60 -25.00
CA MET A 457 14.59 29.73 -24.72
C MET A 457 13.94 31.06 -25.12
N SER A 458 13.85 32.02 -24.20
CA SER A 458 13.47 33.40 -24.55
C SER A 458 14.57 34.08 -25.35
N ALA A 459 14.19 34.94 -26.31
CA ALA A 459 15.10 35.60 -27.25
C ALA A 459 16.22 36.46 -26.59
N SER A 460 16.17 36.70 -25.27
CA SER A 460 17.16 37.46 -24.51
C SER A 460 18.32 36.62 -23.92
N GLN A 461 18.30 35.29 -24.06
CA GLN A 461 19.31 34.38 -23.45
C GLN A 461 20.34 33.82 -24.45
N GLN A 462 20.52 34.46 -25.61
CA GLN A 462 21.27 33.94 -26.76
C GLN A 462 22.80 34.21 -26.78
N GLU A 463 23.44 34.68 -25.70
CA GLU A 463 24.91 34.88 -25.70
C GLU A 463 25.69 33.79 -24.94
N PRO A 464 26.83 33.30 -25.49
CA PRO A 464 27.73 32.40 -24.79
C PRO A 464 28.57 33.20 -23.79
N SER A 465 28.11 33.33 -22.54
CA SER A 465 28.91 34.00 -21.51
C SER A 465 30.09 33.11 -21.10
N HIS A 466 31.30 33.63 -21.30
CA HIS A 466 32.57 33.02 -20.92
C HIS A 466 32.55 32.52 -19.47
N ALA A 467 32.81 31.22 -19.29
CA ALA A 467 33.00 30.61 -17.98
C ALA A 467 34.21 31.22 -17.26
N PHE A 468 33.98 31.64 -16.00
CA PHE A 468 34.94 32.12 -15.00
C PHE A 468 35.45 33.57 -15.10
N ALA A 469 34.62 34.54 -14.71
CA ALA A 469 35.07 35.82 -14.13
C ALA A 469 34.71 35.91 -12.63
N ARG A 470 35.63 36.48 -11.84
CA ARG A 470 35.71 36.44 -10.36
C ARG A 470 34.65 37.32 -9.66
N PRO A 471 34.23 36.97 -8.44
CA PRO A 471 34.30 37.98 -7.38
C PRO A 471 34.70 37.39 -6.02
N TRP A 472 35.97 37.49 -5.65
CA TRP A 472 36.41 37.57 -4.25
C TRP A 472 37.28 38.82 -4.14
N GLU A 473 36.79 39.87 -3.46
CA GLU A 473 37.54 40.98 -2.85
C GLU A 473 36.56 42.08 -2.39
N GLN A 474 36.89 42.74 -1.26
CA GLN A 474 36.26 43.91 -0.58
C GLN A 474 35.15 43.57 0.44
N SER A 475 35.47 43.50 1.75
CA SER A 475 35.61 44.55 2.80
C SER A 475 34.29 44.75 3.61
N GLN A 476 34.20 44.24 4.85
CA GLN A 476 34.27 45.02 6.12
C GLN A 476 33.41 46.29 6.20
N GLY A 477 32.52 46.37 7.22
CA GLY A 477 32.05 47.63 7.80
C GLY A 477 30.53 47.74 8.11
N ASP A 478 30.21 47.68 9.42
CA ASP A 478 29.23 48.46 10.19
C ASP A 478 27.71 48.54 9.86
N ALA A 479 26.93 47.92 10.76
CA ALA A 479 26.02 48.51 11.76
C ALA A 479 24.77 49.39 11.39
N VAL A 480 23.67 49.04 12.11
CA VAL A 480 22.51 49.84 12.61
C VAL A 480 21.39 50.28 11.65
N GLY A 481 20.16 49.80 11.96
CA GLY A 481 19.05 50.71 12.29
C GLY A 481 17.79 50.74 11.42
N ASN A 482 16.66 50.40 12.06
CA ASN A 482 15.25 50.80 11.77
C ASN A 482 14.60 50.21 10.50
N GLY A 483 13.43 49.58 10.52
CA GLY A 483 12.33 49.62 11.48
C GLY A 483 11.07 50.03 10.72
N LEU A 484 10.20 49.07 10.35
CA LEU A 484 8.85 49.35 9.87
C LEU A 484 7.90 48.25 10.33
N LYS A 485 7.20 48.55 11.43
CA LYS A 485 6.05 47.81 11.95
C LYS A 485 4.92 47.82 10.91
N ARG A 486 4.31 46.66 10.65
CA ARG A 486 2.89 46.55 10.27
C ARG A 486 2.22 45.49 11.14
N LYS A 487 1.00 45.82 11.56
CA LYS A 487 0.27 45.34 12.72
C LYS A 487 -0.16 43.88 12.59
N HIS A 488 -0.01 43.13 13.69
CA HIS A 488 -0.81 41.95 13.99
C HIS A 488 -2.29 42.33 14.06
N PRO A 489 -3.21 41.49 13.54
CA PRO A 489 -4.52 41.36 14.17
C PRO A 489 -4.31 40.57 15.47
N GLU A 490 -4.71 41.18 16.59
CA GLU A 490 -4.85 40.47 17.86
C GLU A 490 -5.84 39.31 17.68
N VAL A 491 -5.38 38.08 17.91
CA VAL A 491 -6.26 36.97 18.28
C VAL A 491 -5.90 36.65 19.73
N VAL A 492 -6.87 36.88 20.58
CA VAL A 492 -6.83 36.72 22.03
C VAL A 492 -6.56 35.25 22.33
N ASP A 493 -5.51 34.97 23.12
CA ASP A 493 -5.29 33.66 23.75
C ASP A 493 -6.51 33.33 24.63
N ALA A 494 -7.46 32.55 24.08
CA ALA A 494 -8.52 31.90 24.83
C ALA A 494 -8.29 30.39 24.74
N GLU A 495 -7.93 29.78 25.85
CA GLU A 495 -7.72 28.34 25.98
C GLU A 495 -9.06 27.60 25.72
N ASN A 496 -9.14 26.79 24.65
CA ASN A 496 -10.38 26.14 24.23
C ASN A 496 -10.67 24.88 25.07
N VAL A 497 -11.62 24.95 26.00
CA VAL A 497 -11.97 23.81 26.87
C VAL A 497 -13.06 22.91 26.25
N TRP A 498 -12.82 21.60 26.20
CA TRP A 498 -13.73 20.56 25.73
C TRP A 498 -14.05 19.58 26.87
N ASP A 499 -15.33 19.37 27.17
CA ASP A 499 -15.76 18.47 28.24
C ASP A 499 -17.10 17.80 27.89
N PRO A 500 -17.09 16.54 27.41
CA PRO A 500 -18.31 15.79 27.16
C PRO A 500 -18.91 15.16 28.44
N SER A 501 -18.16 15.15 29.55
CA SER A 501 -18.51 14.42 30.78
C SER A 501 -19.87 14.82 31.38
N PRO A 502 -20.25 16.12 31.44
CA PRO A 502 -21.54 16.54 31.99
C PRO A 502 -22.75 15.91 31.31
N PHE A 503 -22.64 15.51 30.03
CA PHE A 503 -23.75 14.90 29.28
C PHE A 503 -23.92 13.40 29.60
N LEU A 504 -22.87 12.76 30.11
CA LEU A 504 -22.79 11.30 30.31
C LEU A 504 -22.91 10.89 31.79
N LEU A 505 -22.57 11.78 32.71
CA LEU A 505 -22.62 11.59 34.15
C LEU A 505 -24.04 11.66 34.71
N SER A 506 -24.23 11.08 35.89
CA SER A 506 -25.51 11.19 36.60
C SER A 506 -25.80 12.63 37.03
N PRO A 507 -27.07 13.07 36.99
CA PRO A 507 -27.43 14.45 37.30
C PRO A 507 -27.09 14.78 38.76
N GLY A 508 -26.05 15.58 38.96
CA GLY A 508 -25.59 16.00 40.29
C GLY A 508 -24.19 16.63 40.36
N SER A 509 -23.33 16.45 39.35
CA SER A 509 -21.92 16.87 39.42
C SER A 509 -21.58 18.21 38.76
N THR A 510 -22.35 18.72 37.80
CA THR A 510 -22.10 20.03 37.15
C THR A 510 -23.31 20.49 36.31
N PRO A 511 -23.53 21.79 36.06
CA PRO A 511 -24.60 22.25 35.16
C PRO A 511 -24.34 21.75 33.72
N VAL A 512 -25.31 21.05 33.14
CA VAL A 512 -25.21 20.52 31.76
C VAL A 512 -25.60 21.62 30.76
N PRO A 513 -24.74 21.96 29.78
CA PRO A 513 -25.08 22.91 28.72
C PRO A 513 -26.30 22.46 27.92
N ARG A 514 -27.00 23.41 27.29
CA ARG A 514 -28.13 23.09 26.40
C ARG A 514 -27.62 22.37 25.14
N TYR A 515 -28.18 21.20 24.81
CA TYR A 515 -27.74 20.40 23.67
C TYR A 515 -28.88 19.77 22.86
N ALA A 516 -28.60 19.54 21.58
CA ALA A 516 -29.45 18.80 20.65
C ALA A 516 -28.82 17.44 20.38
N LEU A 517 -29.64 16.38 20.36
CA LEU A 517 -29.23 15.01 20.13
C LEU A 517 -29.83 14.48 18.83
N VAL A 518 -28.96 14.05 17.91
CA VAL A 518 -29.32 13.43 16.63
C VAL A 518 -28.95 11.94 16.68
N LEU A 519 -29.96 11.08 16.57
CA LEU A 519 -29.77 9.63 16.52
C LEU A 519 -29.69 9.14 15.07
N LEU A 520 -28.72 8.29 14.77
CA LEU A 520 -28.52 7.64 13.48
C LEU A 520 -29.03 6.19 13.47
N ASN A 521 -29.18 5.61 12.28
CA ASN A 521 -29.62 4.23 12.07
C ASN A 521 -28.50 3.22 12.37
N SER A 522 -27.98 3.26 13.60
CA SER A 522 -27.02 2.31 14.16
C SER A 522 -27.62 1.63 15.40
N PRO A 523 -27.32 0.34 15.67
CA PRO A 523 -27.76 -0.32 16.90
C PRO A 523 -27.33 0.45 18.16
N ILE A 524 -28.14 0.40 19.21
CA ILE A 524 -27.81 0.95 20.54
C ILE A 524 -27.38 -0.24 21.40
N ASP A 525 -26.08 -0.36 21.72
CA ASP A 525 -25.55 -1.44 22.56
C ASP A 525 -26.26 -1.47 23.93
N ALA A 526 -26.67 -2.65 24.36
CA ALA A 526 -27.23 -2.93 25.68
C ALA A 526 -26.36 -2.37 26.82
N ARG A 527 -25.02 -2.46 26.70
CA ARG A 527 -24.06 -1.93 27.70
C ARG A 527 -24.02 -0.41 27.76
N GLN A 528 -24.49 0.26 26.70
CA GLN A 528 -24.53 1.72 26.55
C GLN A 528 -25.94 2.30 26.73
N THR A 529 -26.96 1.46 26.88
CA THR A 529 -28.37 1.89 27.02
C THR A 529 -28.58 2.89 28.16
N GLY A 530 -27.83 2.78 29.26
CA GLY A 530 -27.91 3.71 30.38
C GLY A 530 -27.31 5.09 30.07
N HIS A 531 -26.15 5.14 29.41
CA HIS A 531 -25.58 6.39 28.87
C HIS A 531 -26.53 7.04 27.86
N PHE A 532 -27.06 6.25 26.92
CA PHE A 532 -28.03 6.74 25.96
C PHE A 532 -29.30 7.29 26.63
N ARG A 533 -29.87 6.58 27.61
CA ARG A 533 -31.09 7.01 28.31
C ARG A 533 -30.89 8.37 28.99
N ARG A 534 -29.72 8.61 29.61
CA ARG A 534 -29.36 9.91 30.21
C ARG A 534 -29.25 11.02 29.18
N LEU A 535 -28.52 10.75 28.08
CA LEU A 535 -28.35 11.68 26.97
C LEU A 535 -29.70 12.03 26.32
N TRP A 536 -30.55 11.03 26.11
CA TRP A 536 -31.84 11.19 25.46
C TRP A 536 -32.82 11.97 26.34
N ALA A 537 -32.89 11.62 27.62
CA ALA A 537 -33.80 12.26 28.56
C ALA A 537 -33.47 13.75 28.79
N SER A 538 -32.18 14.10 28.81
CA SER A 538 -31.73 15.45 29.17
C SER A 538 -31.54 16.38 27.95
N ALA A 539 -31.68 15.85 26.73
CA ALA A 539 -31.53 16.64 25.50
C ALA A 539 -32.65 17.69 25.37
N SER A 540 -32.29 18.91 24.96
CA SER A 540 -33.27 19.98 24.71
C SER A 540 -34.01 19.78 23.38
N LEU A 541 -33.34 19.16 22.41
CA LEU A 541 -33.91 18.75 21.13
C LEU A 541 -33.46 17.31 20.83
N ARG A 542 -34.38 16.49 20.31
CA ARG A 542 -34.20 15.05 20.06
C ARG A 542 -34.69 14.74 18.67
N LEU A 543 -33.81 14.34 17.77
CA LEU A 543 -34.16 14.06 16.37
C LEU A 543 -33.67 12.68 15.97
N CYS A 544 -34.45 11.96 15.17
CA CYS A 544 -34.06 10.68 14.59
C CYS A 544 -33.86 10.84 13.07
N ALA A 545 -32.71 10.39 12.57
CA ALA A 545 -32.45 10.30 11.14
C ALA A 545 -33.03 9.00 10.57
N ASP A 546 -34.14 9.11 9.86
CA ASP A 546 -34.84 8.04 9.16
C ASP A 546 -34.97 6.74 9.99
N GLY A 547 -34.24 5.67 9.60
CA GLY A 547 -34.27 4.36 10.25
C GLY A 547 -33.79 4.35 11.71
N ALA A 548 -33.20 5.43 12.20
CA ALA A 548 -32.85 5.64 13.61
C ALA A 548 -34.03 5.42 14.56
N ALA A 549 -35.25 5.77 14.13
CA ALA A 549 -36.45 5.55 14.93
C ALA A 549 -36.72 4.05 15.20
N ASN A 550 -36.32 3.16 14.27
CA ASN A 550 -36.42 1.72 14.47
C ASN A 550 -35.50 1.28 15.60
N ARG A 551 -34.24 1.75 15.58
CA ARG A 551 -33.23 1.42 16.58
C ARG A 551 -33.63 1.85 17.99
N LEU A 552 -34.28 3.01 18.07
CA LEU A 552 -34.83 3.52 19.32
C LEU A 552 -35.94 2.61 19.88
N LEU A 553 -36.81 2.09 19.02
CA LEU A 553 -37.90 1.18 19.42
C LEU A 553 -37.38 -0.23 19.73
N ASP A 554 -36.41 -0.73 18.95
CA ASP A 554 -35.79 -2.04 19.15
C ASP A 554 -35.07 -2.11 20.51
N ALA A 555 -34.38 -1.04 20.90
CA ALA A 555 -33.58 -1.01 22.12
C ALA A 555 -34.41 -0.89 23.41
N PHE A 556 -35.51 -0.15 23.39
CA PHE A 556 -36.28 0.16 24.62
C PHE A 556 -37.71 -0.38 24.63
N GLY A 557 -38.22 -0.81 23.47
CA GLY A 557 -39.58 -1.27 23.30
C GLY A 557 -40.63 -0.14 23.40
N PRO A 558 -41.87 -0.38 22.94
CA PRO A 558 -42.93 0.63 22.95
C PRO A 558 -43.28 1.14 24.35
N SER A 559 -43.21 0.27 25.36
CA SER A 559 -43.61 0.58 26.74
C SER A 559 -42.69 1.56 27.46
N ALA A 560 -41.44 1.71 27.02
CA ALA A 560 -40.50 2.65 27.64
C ALA A 560 -40.90 4.12 27.40
N PHE A 561 -41.53 4.42 26.26
CA PHE A 561 -42.01 5.77 25.93
C PHE A 561 -43.29 6.16 26.68
N ASP A 562 -44.02 5.18 27.20
CA ASP A 562 -45.16 5.39 28.08
C ASP A 562 -44.76 5.52 29.55
N ALA A 563 -43.53 5.11 29.89
CA ALA A 563 -43.01 5.10 31.25
C ALA A 563 -42.11 6.31 31.54
N ASP A 564 -40.88 6.32 31.01
CA ASP A 564 -39.83 7.23 31.47
C ASP A 564 -38.93 7.79 30.36
N LEU A 565 -39.04 7.30 29.11
CA LEU A 565 -38.21 7.74 27.99
C LEU A 565 -38.92 8.81 27.13
N PRO A 566 -38.39 10.05 27.00
CA PRO A 566 -39.04 11.08 26.19
C PRO A 566 -39.15 10.72 24.71
N LEU A 567 -40.23 11.18 24.06
CA LEU A 567 -40.40 11.01 22.61
C LEU A 567 -39.38 11.87 21.82
N PRO A 568 -38.97 11.41 20.62
CA PRO A 568 -38.27 12.29 19.67
C PRO A 568 -39.17 13.47 19.30
N HIS A 569 -38.57 14.64 19.07
CA HIS A 569 -39.32 15.81 18.61
C HIS A 569 -39.68 15.69 17.13
N ALA A 570 -38.79 15.11 16.33
CA ALA A 570 -39.06 14.80 14.93
C ALA A 570 -38.22 13.63 14.40
N ILE A 571 -38.75 13.01 13.35
CA ILE A 571 -38.07 12.01 12.52
C ILE A 571 -37.89 12.63 11.14
N LEU A 572 -36.66 12.65 10.63
CA LEU A 572 -36.30 13.36 9.40
C LEU A 572 -35.45 12.48 8.48
N GLY A 573 -35.67 12.58 7.18
CA GLY A 573 -34.91 11.85 6.16
C GLY A 573 -35.72 11.73 4.87
N ASP A 574 -35.27 10.94 3.91
CA ASP A 574 -36.11 10.53 2.78
C ASP A 574 -37.14 9.42 3.13
N LEU A 575 -36.99 8.82 4.32
CA LEU A 575 -37.93 7.90 4.97
C LEU A 575 -38.02 6.54 4.27
N ASP A 576 -36.92 6.08 3.69
CA ASP A 576 -36.83 4.77 3.03
C ASP A 576 -36.33 3.66 3.98
N SER A 577 -35.75 4.06 5.12
CA SER A 577 -35.13 3.16 6.09
C SER A 577 -35.98 2.95 7.35
N ILE A 578 -36.95 3.83 7.63
CA ILE A 578 -37.93 3.66 8.72
C ILE A 578 -38.98 2.59 8.38
N LEU A 579 -39.26 1.70 9.33
CA LEU A 579 -40.31 0.70 9.13
C LEU A 579 -41.69 1.38 9.24
N PRO A 580 -42.67 1.02 8.38
CA PRO A 580 -44.00 1.62 8.42
C PRO A 580 -44.69 1.51 9.80
N SER A 581 -44.47 0.40 10.51
CA SER A 581 -44.99 0.19 11.87
C SER A 581 -44.37 1.14 12.90
N THR A 582 -43.07 1.43 12.77
CA THR A 582 -42.35 2.36 13.65
C THR A 582 -42.77 3.80 13.36
N GLN A 583 -42.89 4.16 12.07
CA GLN A 583 -43.40 5.48 11.67
C GLN A 583 -44.80 5.72 12.23
N GLN A 584 -45.73 4.77 12.02
CA GLN A 584 -47.09 4.87 12.55
C GLN A 584 -47.11 4.97 14.07
N PHE A 585 -46.25 4.24 14.78
CA PHE A 585 -46.14 4.30 16.23
C PHE A 585 -45.80 5.72 16.70
N PHE A 586 -44.74 6.33 16.19
CA PHE A 586 -44.34 7.67 16.61
C PHE A 586 -45.29 8.78 16.13
N GLU A 587 -45.86 8.66 14.93
CA GLU A 587 -46.91 9.59 14.45
C GLU A 587 -48.14 9.55 15.35
N SER A 588 -48.57 8.36 15.79
CA SER A 588 -49.71 8.21 16.72
C SER A 588 -49.46 8.84 18.10
N LYS A 589 -48.20 9.01 18.48
CA LYS A 589 -47.75 9.69 19.70
C LYS A 589 -47.51 11.19 19.48
N GLY A 590 -47.80 11.73 18.29
CA GLY A 590 -47.68 13.15 17.95
C GLY A 590 -46.29 13.61 17.55
N VAL A 591 -45.37 12.70 17.21
CA VAL A 591 -44.03 13.04 16.70
C VAL A 591 -44.12 13.53 15.26
N ALA A 592 -43.47 14.64 14.94
CA ALA A 592 -43.45 15.17 13.58
C ALA A 592 -42.53 14.33 12.67
N VAL A 593 -43.05 13.85 11.54
CA VAL A 593 -42.28 13.11 10.53
C VAL A 593 -42.12 13.97 9.29
N HIS A 594 -40.88 14.33 8.97
CA HIS A 594 -40.55 15.27 7.91
C HIS A 594 -39.79 14.57 6.77
N LYS A 595 -40.48 14.33 5.66
CA LYS A 595 -39.87 13.80 4.45
C LYS A 595 -39.07 14.88 3.73
N ARG A 596 -37.76 14.68 3.60
CA ARG A 596 -36.83 15.50 2.81
C ARG A 596 -36.22 14.63 1.70
N PRO A 597 -36.79 14.66 0.49
CA PRO A 597 -36.48 13.69 -0.57
C PRO A 597 -35.16 13.95 -1.31
N SER A 598 -34.46 15.06 -1.01
CA SER A 598 -33.21 15.39 -1.71
C SER A 598 -32.18 14.28 -1.50
N GLN A 599 -31.60 13.81 -2.61
CA GLN A 599 -30.53 12.82 -2.64
C GLN A 599 -29.13 13.47 -2.60
N TYR A 600 -29.08 14.81 -2.59
CA TYR A 600 -27.83 15.58 -2.53
C TYR A 600 -27.37 15.91 -1.11
N ALA A 601 -28.11 15.43 -0.10
CA ALA A 601 -27.77 15.51 1.31
C ALA A 601 -28.13 14.18 2.00
N THR A 602 -27.33 13.75 2.96
CA THR A 602 -27.61 12.55 3.77
C THR A 602 -28.63 12.83 4.87
N ASP A 603 -29.23 11.79 5.46
CA ASP A 603 -30.22 11.99 6.53
C ASP A 603 -29.62 12.60 7.80
N LEU A 604 -28.33 12.36 8.07
CA LEU A 604 -27.59 13.08 9.11
C LEU A 604 -27.55 14.59 8.81
N GLN A 605 -27.17 14.98 7.60
CA GLN A 605 -27.09 16.40 7.19
C GLN A 605 -28.48 17.07 7.20
N LYS A 606 -29.52 16.40 6.67
CA LYS A 606 -30.91 16.87 6.71
C LYS A 606 -31.40 17.10 8.14
N THR A 607 -31.03 16.19 9.05
CA THR A 607 -31.42 16.26 10.46
C THR A 607 -30.69 17.39 11.19
N ILE A 608 -29.40 17.62 10.90
CA ILE A 608 -28.65 18.76 11.46
C ILE A 608 -29.19 20.09 10.96
N GLN A 609 -29.56 20.20 9.67
CA GLN A 609 -30.22 21.41 9.15
C GLN A 609 -31.52 21.72 9.90
N GLN A 610 -32.25 20.70 10.34
CA GLN A 610 -33.44 20.91 11.17
C GLN A 610 -33.08 21.45 12.58
N VAL A 611 -31.93 21.07 13.14
CA VAL A 611 -31.41 21.69 14.37
C VAL A 611 -31.13 23.17 14.12
N GLU A 612 -30.46 23.51 13.02
CA GLU A 612 -30.17 24.91 12.65
C GLU A 612 -31.44 25.74 12.44
N ASP A 613 -32.45 25.16 11.77
CA ASP A 613 -33.73 25.81 11.53
C ASP A 613 -34.47 26.08 12.86
N HIS A 614 -34.28 25.24 13.88
CA HIS A 614 -34.83 25.45 15.22
C HIS A 614 -34.06 26.54 15.98
N GLU A 615 -32.75 26.64 15.77
CA GLU A 615 -31.86 27.64 16.39
C GLU A 615 -31.98 29.03 15.80
N ASP A 616 -32.49 29.19 14.58
CA ASP A 616 -32.82 30.50 13.99
C ASP A 616 -33.82 31.33 14.86
N SER A 617 -34.40 30.71 15.88
CA SER A 617 -35.30 31.31 16.87
C SER A 617 -34.74 31.43 18.30
N GLY A 618 -33.47 31.06 18.57
CA GLY A 618 -32.88 31.02 19.91
C GLY A 618 -31.36 30.89 19.96
N ASP A 619 -30.82 30.41 21.09
CA ASP A 619 -29.38 30.21 21.29
C ASP A 619 -28.89 28.90 20.63
N GLU A 620 -27.64 28.89 20.12
CA GLU A 620 -26.98 27.72 19.52
C GLU A 620 -26.86 26.56 20.54
N HIS A 621 -27.28 25.36 20.16
CA HIS A 621 -27.13 24.15 20.98
C HIS A 621 -25.75 23.53 20.75
N THR A 622 -25.19 22.93 21.82
CA THR A 622 -24.16 21.91 21.63
C THR A 622 -24.76 20.73 20.88
N LEU A 623 -24.11 20.25 19.82
CA LEU A 623 -24.64 19.15 19.02
C LEU A 623 -24.02 17.81 19.45
N ILE A 624 -24.86 16.82 19.72
CA ILE A 624 -24.43 15.44 19.98
C ILE A 624 -25.02 14.54 18.88
N ILE A 625 -24.15 13.81 18.19
CA ILE A 625 -24.50 12.80 17.20
C ILE A 625 -24.32 11.43 17.85
N TYR A 626 -25.38 10.62 17.89
CA TYR A 626 -25.34 9.29 18.49
C TYR A 626 -25.46 8.22 17.40
N GLY A 627 -24.47 7.33 17.32
CA GLY A 627 -24.29 6.34 16.27
C GLY A 627 -23.37 6.81 15.14
N GLY A 628 -23.18 5.95 14.14
CA GLY A 628 -22.41 6.27 12.93
C GLY A 628 -20.89 6.31 13.08
N LEU A 629 -20.30 5.81 14.17
CA LEU A 629 -18.85 5.55 14.31
C LEU A 629 -18.53 4.03 14.42
N ALA A 630 -19.53 3.18 14.22
CA ALA A 630 -19.42 1.72 14.35
C ALA A 630 -20.17 1.01 13.21
N GLY A 631 -19.80 -0.25 12.95
CA GLY A 631 -20.36 -1.06 11.86
C GLY A 631 -19.76 -0.73 10.50
N ARG A 632 -20.57 -0.23 9.57
CA ARG A 632 -20.14 0.06 8.19
C ARG A 632 -19.10 1.18 8.13
N LEU A 633 -17.92 0.90 7.56
CA LEU A 633 -16.81 1.85 7.45
C LEU A 633 -17.21 3.13 6.69
N ASP A 634 -17.99 3.01 5.62
CA ASP A 634 -18.44 4.15 4.82
C ASP A 634 -19.33 5.12 5.62
N GLN A 635 -20.14 4.60 6.55
CA GLN A 635 -20.94 5.43 7.46
C GLN A 635 -20.06 6.13 8.52
N SER A 636 -19.03 5.44 9.01
CA SER A 636 -18.04 5.99 9.96
C SER A 636 -17.26 7.14 9.35
N VAL A 637 -16.77 6.97 8.12
CA VAL A 637 -16.09 8.03 7.37
C VAL A 637 -17.03 9.20 7.09
N HIS A 638 -18.32 8.93 6.81
CA HIS A 638 -19.31 10.00 6.60
C HIS A 638 -19.59 10.83 7.87
N THR A 639 -19.71 10.20 9.04
CA THR A 639 -19.86 10.92 10.31
C THR A 639 -18.64 11.79 10.61
N LEU A 640 -17.43 11.29 10.35
CA LEU A 640 -16.20 12.08 10.46
C LEU A 640 -16.20 13.25 9.46
N HIS A 641 -16.64 13.04 8.21
CA HIS A 641 -16.81 14.11 7.23
C HIS A 641 -17.76 15.21 7.71
N VAL A 642 -18.90 14.85 8.32
CA VAL A 642 -19.85 15.84 8.86
C VAL A 642 -19.26 16.62 10.03
N LEU A 643 -18.47 15.99 10.91
CA LEU A 643 -17.72 16.69 11.97
C LEU A 643 -16.75 17.73 11.38
N TRP A 644 -16.10 17.44 10.25
CA TRP A 644 -15.26 18.41 9.52
C TRP A 644 -16.07 19.57 8.97
N GLN A 645 -17.22 19.29 8.35
CA GLN A 645 -18.11 20.33 7.81
C GLN A 645 -18.59 21.29 8.91
N LEU A 646 -18.83 20.80 10.13
CA LEU A 646 -19.31 21.60 11.26
C LEU A 646 -18.21 22.37 12.00
N ALA A 647 -16.95 21.96 11.93
CA ALA A 647 -15.91 22.53 12.79
C ALA A 647 -15.50 23.98 12.41
N PRO A 648 -15.36 24.90 13.37
CA PRO A 648 -14.91 26.27 13.10
C PRO A 648 -13.45 26.26 12.64
N GLY A 649 -13.12 26.99 11.57
CA GLY A 649 -11.75 27.08 11.05
C GLY A 649 -11.35 25.95 10.07
N ALA A 650 -12.15 24.89 9.94
CA ALA A 650 -11.96 23.89 8.90
C ALA A 650 -12.45 24.42 7.53
N ALA A 651 -11.65 24.22 6.48
CA ALA A 651 -11.94 24.73 5.14
C ALA A 651 -13.16 24.04 4.50
N ASP A 652 -14.00 24.82 3.81
CA ASP A 652 -15.11 24.30 3.02
C ASP A 652 -14.62 23.85 1.64
N LEU A 653 -14.44 22.55 1.47
CA LEU A 653 -13.81 21.95 0.28
C LEU A 653 -14.79 21.68 -0.89
N GLY A 654 -16.05 22.13 -0.76
CA GLY A 654 -17.06 22.04 -1.82
C GLY A 654 -18.48 21.83 -1.28
N SER A 655 -19.48 22.30 -2.03
CA SER A 655 -20.90 22.10 -1.72
C SER A 655 -21.66 21.71 -2.98
N VAL A 656 -22.60 20.78 -2.87
CA VAL A 656 -23.48 20.37 -3.96
C VAL A 656 -24.87 20.95 -3.69
N VAL A 657 -25.41 21.67 -4.67
CA VAL A 657 -26.77 22.25 -4.62
C VAL A 657 -27.69 21.38 -5.44
N ASP A 658 -28.87 21.04 -4.90
CA ASP A 658 -29.87 20.27 -5.62
C ASP A 658 -30.50 21.13 -6.74
N PRO A 659 -30.28 20.80 -8.02
CA PRO A 659 -30.83 21.57 -9.13
C PRO A 659 -32.36 21.46 -9.23
N SER A 660 -32.97 20.47 -8.58
CA SER A 660 -34.43 20.29 -8.55
C SER A 660 -35.12 21.15 -7.47
N GLN A 661 -34.37 21.67 -6.50
CA GLN A 661 -34.88 22.51 -5.42
C GLN A 661 -33.96 23.73 -5.18
N PRO A 662 -34.15 24.84 -5.90
CA PRO A 662 -33.22 25.99 -5.87
C PRO A 662 -33.15 26.73 -4.53
N ASN A 663 -34.05 26.44 -3.58
CA ASN A 663 -34.02 26.97 -2.21
C ASN A 663 -33.49 25.96 -1.17
N ASP A 664 -33.11 24.75 -1.60
CA ASP A 664 -32.53 23.72 -0.72
C ASP A 664 -31.05 24.06 -0.44
N ARG A 665 -30.64 23.87 0.81
CA ARG A 665 -29.26 24.11 1.26
C ARG A 665 -28.32 22.99 0.81
N GLY A 666 -28.85 21.89 0.24
CA GLY A 666 -28.06 20.75 -0.24
C GLY A 666 -27.26 20.15 0.92
N ASN A 667 -25.98 19.86 0.70
CA ASN A 667 -25.10 19.33 1.76
C ASN A 667 -24.45 20.40 2.65
N ARG A 668 -24.87 21.67 2.59
CA ARG A 668 -24.29 22.75 3.39
C ARG A 668 -24.81 22.73 4.83
N LEU A 669 -23.90 22.92 5.77
CA LEU A 669 -24.15 23.03 7.21
C LEU A 669 -23.50 24.30 7.77
N ARG A 670 -24.03 24.83 8.87
CA ARG A 670 -23.44 25.97 9.61
C ARG A 670 -22.31 25.47 10.52
N LYS A 671 -21.23 26.25 10.62
CA LYS A 671 -20.14 25.96 11.56
C LYS A 671 -20.65 26.08 13.01
N ARG A 672 -20.24 25.17 13.89
CA ARG A 672 -20.69 25.06 15.29
C ARG A 672 -19.50 25.01 16.23
N GLN A 673 -19.61 25.65 17.39
CA GLN A 673 -18.50 25.73 18.34
C GLN A 673 -18.17 24.40 19.02
N ARG A 674 -19.19 23.56 19.27
CA ARG A 674 -19.06 22.27 19.98
C ARG A 674 -19.94 21.21 19.32
N THR A 675 -19.31 20.13 18.87
CA THR A 675 -20.01 18.95 18.34
C THR A 675 -19.28 17.69 18.76
N PHE A 676 -20.03 16.72 19.30
CA PHE A 676 -19.52 15.43 19.74
C PHE A 676 -20.25 14.30 19.00
N ALA A 677 -19.52 13.28 18.57
CA ALA A 677 -20.07 12.04 18.05
C ALA A 677 -19.82 10.92 19.06
N ILE A 678 -20.86 10.14 19.37
CA ILE A 678 -20.82 9.04 20.33
C ILE A 678 -21.14 7.76 19.57
N GLY A 679 -20.16 6.87 19.48
CA GLY A 679 -20.26 5.55 18.86
C GLY A 679 -20.41 4.44 19.88
N ASP A 680 -20.31 3.21 19.41
CA ASP A 680 -20.20 2.06 20.30
C ASP A 680 -18.80 2.05 20.92
N GLY A 681 -18.73 2.14 22.25
CA GLY A 681 -17.47 2.17 23.00
C GLY A 681 -16.57 3.39 22.83
N SER A 682 -16.96 4.46 22.11
CA SER A 682 -16.11 5.64 21.95
C SER A 682 -16.83 6.98 21.75
N VAL A 683 -16.16 8.08 22.10
CA VAL A 683 -16.57 9.47 21.83
C VAL A 683 -15.51 10.15 20.97
N ALA A 684 -15.93 10.86 19.91
CA ALA A 684 -15.05 11.55 18.99
C ALA A 684 -15.50 13.00 18.68
N TRP A 685 -14.56 13.91 18.45
CA TRP A 685 -14.82 15.27 17.98
C TRP A 685 -13.60 15.86 17.25
N LEU A 686 -13.80 16.90 16.43
CA LEU A 686 -12.70 17.59 15.75
C LEU A 686 -12.18 18.76 16.59
N LEU A 687 -10.88 18.79 16.83
CA LEU A 687 -10.15 19.91 17.41
C LEU A 687 -9.64 20.81 16.26
N PRO A 688 -10.05 22.09 16.20
CA PRO A 688 -9.53 23.03 15.20
C PRO A 688 -8.08 23.45 15.54
N THR A 689 -7.39 24.14 14.64
CA THR A 689 -6.04 24.68 14.90
C THR A 689 -6.01 25.55 16.18
N GLY A 690 -5.03 25.31 17.05
CA GLY A 690 -4.81 26.06 18.29
C GLY A 690 -4.62 25.17 19.53
N LYS A 691 -4.74 25.79 20.72
CA LYS A 691 -4.58 25.15 22.03
C LYS A 691 -5.92 24.76 22.64
N HIS A 692 -6.00 23.53 23.13
CA HIS A 692 -7.19 22.92 23.70
C HIS A 692 -6.90 22.26 25.04
N THR A 693 -7.92 22.24 25.90
CA THR A 693 -7.91 21.52 27.19
C THR A 693 -9.12 20.60 27.23
N LEU A 694 -8.88 19.30 27.23
CA LEU A 694 -9.88 18.24 27.25
C LEU A 694 -10.07 17.76 28.69
N LYS A 695 -11.31 17.67 29.14
CA LYS A 695 -11.68 17.15 30.46
C LYS A 695 -12.53 15.90 30.30
N MET A 696 -12.12 14.82 30.98
CA MET A 696 -12.60 13.48 30.71
C MET A 696 -12.82 12.76 32.04
N ALA A 697 -14.05 12.78 32.54
CA ALA A 697 -14.36 12.12 33.80
C ALA A 697 -14.09 10.61 33.68
N ARG A 698 -13.15 10.12 34.52
CA ARG A 698 -12.70 8.71 34.51
C ARG A 698 -13.81 7.72 34.87
N GLU A 699 -14.91 8.20 35.42
CA GLU A 699 -16.13 7.42 35.72
C GLU A 699 -16.83 6.92 34.44
N VAL A 700 -16.76 7.68 33.35
CA VAL A 700 -17.47 7.38 32.09
C VAL A 700 -16.53 7.26 30.90
N MET A 701 -15.31 7.79 30.96
CA MET A 701 -14.33 7.68 29.89
C MET A 701 -13.20 6.70 30.25
N GLY A 702 -12.91 5.82 29.30
CA GLY A 702 -11.86 4.81 29.40
C GLY A 702 -10.47 5.43 29.33
N LYS A 703 -9.45 4.59 29.46
CA LYS A 703 -8.07 5.08 29.36
C LYS A 703 -7.68 5.28 27.90
N THR A 704 -8.24 4.53 26.96
CA THR A 704 -7.76 4.49 25.58
C THR A 704 -8.23 5.70 24.79
N CYS A 705 -7.33 6.34 24.04
CA CYS A 705 -7.63 7.52 23.24
C CYS A 705 -6.77 7.58 21.97
N GLY A 706 -7.22 8.36 20.99
CA GLY A 706 -6.51 8.57 19.74
C GLY A 706 -6.63 9.98 19.18
N VAL A 707 -5.59 10.40 18.47
CA VAL A 707 -5.50 11.67 17.72
C VAL A 707 -5.34 11.36 16.23
N LEU A 708 -6.32 11.74 15.41
CA LEU A 708 -6.41 11.36 13.99
C LEU A 708 -6.40 12.60 13.08
N PRO A 709 -5.42 12.76 12.18
CA PRO A 709 -5.27 13.89 11.26
C PRO A 709 -5.97 13.56 9.93
N LEU A 710 -7.27 13.32 9.96
CA LEU A 710 -8.05 12.99 8.76
C LEU A 710 -8.45 14.29 8.05
N GLY A 711 -8.18 14.42 6.75
CA GLY A 711 -8.57 15.60 5.95
C GLY A 711 -7.49 16.68 5.76
N VAL A 712 -6.32 16.58 6.40
CA VAL A 712 -5.23 17.58 6.36
C VAL A 712 -4.14 17.34 5.30
N GLY A 713 -4.39 16.42 4.35
CA GLY A 713 -3.48 16.12 3.24
C GLY A 713 -2.16 15.46 3.67
N ASN A 714 -1.21 15.30 2.72
CA ASN A 714 0.08 14.63 2.97
C ASN A 714 1.04 15.47 3.85
N SER A 715 0.67 16.71 4.17
CA SER A 715 1.39 17.61 5.08
C SER A 715 1.24 17.24 6.55
N GLY A 716 0.15 16.56 6.94
CA GLY A 716 -0.08 16.15 8.33
C GLY A 716 -0.47 17.28 9.29
N ALA A 717 -0.67 16.95 10.56
CA ALA A 717 -0.92 17.90 11.66
C ALA A 717 0.12 17.72 12.78
N LYS A 718 0.82 18.77 13.17
CA LYS A 718 1.74 18.76 14.32
C LYS A 718 0.93 18.91 15.58
N VAL A 719 1.01 17.90 16.45
CA VAL A 719 0.24 17.84 17.69
C VAL A 719 1.20 17.80 18.87
N THR A 720 0.96 18.65 19.86
CA THR A 720 1.57 18.59 21.20
C THR A 720 0.49 18.19 22.19
N THR A 721 0.74 17.23 23.06
CA THR A 721 -0.19 16.88 24.14
C THR A 721 0.47 16.95 25.51
N ARG A 722 -0.33 17.13 26.56
CA ARG A 722 0.07 16.94 27.97
C ARG A 722 -1.03 16.21 28.72
N GLY A 723 -0.70 15.17 29.49
CA GLY A 723 -1.67 14.38 30.25
C GLY A 723 -1.98 12.99 29.65
N LEU A 724 -1.32 12.62 28.55
CA LEU A 724 -1.34 11.28 27.97
C LEU A 724 -0.14 10.44 28.44
N GLU A 725 -0.28 9.12 28.38
CA GLU A 725 0.79 8.16 28.70
C GLU A 725 1.95 8.33 27.74
N TRP A 726 1.64 8.62 26.47
CA TRP A 726 2.61 8.99 25.45
C TRP A 726 2.30 10.41 24.96
N ASP A 727 2.70 11.41 25.74
CA ASP A 727 2.53 12.81 25.36
C ASP A 727 3.31 13.19 24.08
N LEU A 728 2.61 13.86 23.16
CA LEU A 728 3.16 14.36 21.91
C LEU A 728 3.85 15.70 22.11
N GLN A 729 4.95 15.97 21.40
CA GLN A 729 5.78 17.18 21.56
C GLN A 729 5.93 17.91 20.24
N GLY A 730 4.81 18.29 19.62
CA GLY A 730 4.77 18.86 18.27
C GLY A 730 4.98 17.80 17.19
N ASP A 731 4.67 16.55 17.51
CA ASP A 731 4.84 15.40 16.64
C ASP A 731 3.88 15.49 15.44
N LEU A 732 4.42 15.33 14.24
CA LEU A 732 3.64 15.36 13.01
C LEU A 732 2.83 14.07 12.88
N THR A 733 1.52 14.17 13.07
CA THR A 733 0.56 13.09 12.90
C THR A 733 0.03 13.11 11.47
N THR A 734 0.09 12.00 10.72
CA THR A 734 -0.45 11.91 9.34
C THR A 734 -1.05 10.52 9.06
N LEU A 735 -2.07 10.42 8.20
CA LEU A 735 -2.49 9.13 7.64
C LEU A 735 -1.37 8.56 6.76
N GLY A 736 -1.02 7.29 6.96
CA GLY A 736 0.13 6.64 6.30
C GLY A 736 1.50 6.98 6.91
N GLY A 737 1.54 7.86 7.92
CA GLY A 737 2.71 8.23 8.72
C GLY A 737 2.52 7.87 10.20
N PHE A 738 3.02 8.70 11.12
CA PHE A 738 2.78 8.52 12.56
C PHE A 738 1.31 8.85 12.88
N LEU A 739 0.63 7.92 13.55
CA LEU A 739 -0.77 8.07 13.90
C LEU A 739 -0.94 7.64 15.37
N SER A 740 -1.32 8.58 16.23
CA SER A 740 -1.47 8.33 17.66
C SER A 740 -2.85 7.72 17.94
N THR A 741 -3.14 6.51 17.46
CA THR A 741 -4.45 5.83 17.64
C THR A 741 -4.57 4.98 18.90
N SER A 742 -3.44 4.64 19.53
CA SER A 742 -3.36 3.68 20.64
C SER A 742 -2.69 4.33 21.85
N ASN A 743 -3.14 5.53 22.20
CA ASN A 743 -2.61 6.28 23.34
C ASN A 743 -3.50 6.09 24.56
N HIS A 744 -3.02 6.44 25.75
CA HIS A 744 -3.83 6.40 26.96
C HIS A 744 -3.87 7.76 27.68
N VAL A 745 -5.02 8.11 28.25
CA VAL A 745 -5.13 9.20 29.21
C VAL A 745 -4.48 8.76 30.52
N HIS A 746 -3.32 9.34 30.83
CA HIS A 746 -2.49 9.02 31.99
C HIS A 746 -2.83 9.89 33.20
N ASP A 747 -3.27 11.13 32.97
CA ASP A 747 -3.67 12.02 34.05
C ASP A 747 -4.84 11.43 34.87
N GLU A 748 -4.63 11.27 36.18
CA GLU A 748 -5.61 10.67 37.09
C GLU A 748 -6.88 11.52 37.21
N GLN A 749 -6.78 12.82 36.95
CA GLN A 749 -7.90 13.77 36.94
C GLN A 749 -8.60 13.82 35.57
N GLY A 750 -8.08 13.11 34.56
CA GLY A 750 -8.63 13.03 33.21
C GLY A 750 -8.51 14.33 32.41
N VAL A 751 -7.50 15.15 32.70
CA VAL A 751 -7.23 16.40 31.98
C VAL A 751 -6.11 16.19 30.97
N VAL A 752 -6.40 16.52 29.70
CA VAL A 752 -5.44 16.43 28.59
C VAL A 752 -5.37 17.77 27.88
N HIS A 753 -4.18 18.35 27.75
CA HIS A 753 -3.96 19.51 26.90
C HIS A 753 -3.53 19.04 25.51
N VAL A 754 -4.07 19.65 24.45
CA VAL A 754 -3.72 19.36 23.05
C VAL A 754 -3.52 20.66 22.29
N GLU A 755 -2.37 20.86 21.69
CA GLU A 755 -2.06 21.96 20.78
C GLU A 755 -1.80 21.41 19.39
N THR A 756 -2.52 21.90 18.38
CA THR A 756 -2.42 21.41 16.99
C THR A 756 -2.33 22.56 15.98
N ASP A 757 -1.50 22.43 14.95
CA ASP A 757 -1.37 23.44 13.88
C ASP A 757 -2.38 23.24 12.74
N GLU A 758 -2.90 22.03 12.56
CA GLU A 758 -3.98 21.67 11.63
C GLU A 758 -5.14 20.97 12.38
N PRO A 759 -6.37 20.93 11.83
CA PRO A 759 -7.48 20.24 12.49
C PRO A 759 -7.24 18.74 12.68
N VAL A 760 -7.49 18.21 13.88
CA VAL A 760 -7.34 16.78 14.21
C VAL A 760 -8.54 16.24 14.96
N TYR A 761 -8.92 14.99 14.70
CA TYR A 761 -9.96 14.31 15.46
C TYR A 761 -9.37 13.78 16.77
N TRP A 762 -10.04 14.09 17.86
CA TRP A 762 -9.85 13.44 19.14
C TRP A 762 -10.84 12.29 19.27
N THR A 763 -10.38 11.15 19.78
CA THR A 763 -11.20 9.98 20.09
C THR A 763 -10.83 9.46 21.47
N VAL A 764 -11.82 8.97 22.22
CA VAL A 764 -11.60 8.31 23.51
C VAL A 764 -12.61 7.20 23.72
N GLU A 765 -12.16 6.13 24.36
CA GLU A 765 -12.97 5.04 24.89
C GLU A 765 -14.07 5.57 25.83
N LEU A 766 -15.29 5.09 25.63
CA LEU A 766 -16.44 5.29 26.49
C LEU A 766 -16.65 4.01 27.30
N ARG A 767 -16.65 4.11 28.63
CA ARG A 767 -16.85 2.96 29.51
C ARG A 767 -18.30 2.45 29.42
N PRO A 768 -18.54 1.16 29.67
CA PRO A 768 -19.88 0.65 29.88
C PRO A 768 -20.51 1.24 31.15
N ASP A 769 -21.83 1.36 31.18
CA ASP A 769 -22.55 1.92 32.31
C ASP A 769 -22.61 0.90 33.48
N GLU A 770 -21.79 1.10 34.52
CA GLU A 770 -21.71 0.21 35.68
C GLU A 770 -22.95 0.24 36.62
N THR A 771 -24.02 0.95 36.27
CA THR A 771 -25.25 1.05 37.11
C THR A 771 -26.15 -0.20 37.11
N LEU A 772 -25.69 -1.35 36.58
CA LEU A 772 -26.34 -2.64 36.81
C LEU A 772 -25.52 -3.46 37.83
N PRO A 773 -25.95 -3.52 39.11
CA PRO A 773 -25.21 -4.28 40.11
C PRO A 773 -25.23 -5.77 39.78
N ALA A 774 -24.03 -6.36 39.78
CA ALA A 774 -23.83 -7.79 39.87
C ALA A 774 -24.65 -8.34 41.06
N ARG A 775 -25.77 -8.99 40.73
CA ARG A 775 -26.61 -9.63 41.74
C ARG A 775 -25.90 -10.91 42.18
N THR A 776 -25.08 -10.74 43.22
CA THR A 776 -24.50 -11.82 44.01
C THR A 776 -25.65 -12.65 44.59
N GLN A 777 -25.96 -13.79 43.98
CA GLN A 777 -26.68 -14.88 44.63
C GLN A 777 -25.76 -16.09 44.68
N SER A 778 -25.41 -16.48 45.90
CA SER A 778 -24.78 -17.72 46.28
C SER A 778 -25.37 -18.90 45.50
N LEU A 779 -24.52 -19.62 44.77
CA LEU A 779 -24.85 -20.85 44.04
C LEU A 779 -25.43 -21.92 44.98
N PRO A 780 -26.67 -22.39 44.78
CA PRO A 780 -27.07 -23.73 45.13
C PRO A 780 -26.65 -24.68 44.00
N THR A 781 -26.02 -25.78 44.41
CA THR A 781 -25.72 -27.04 43.73
C THR A 781 -26.24 -27.25 42.28
N ILE A 782 -25.28 -27.32 41.35
CA ILE A 782 -25.08 -28.03 40.05
C ILE A 782 -26.24 -28.74 39.31
N SER A 783 -27.47 -28.90 39.82
CA SER A 783 -28.41 -29.87 39.22
C SER A 783 -29.71 -29.32 38.59
N SER A 784 -29.99 -28.01 38.57
CA SER A 784 -31.33 -27.53 38.15
C SER A 784 -31.41 -26.46 37.05
N VAL A 785 -30.31 -25.83 36.62
CA VAL A 785 -30.35 -24.76 35.59
C VAL A 785 -30.13 -25.29 34.16
N ILE A 786 -29.73 -26.56 34.02
CA ILE A 786 -29.56 -27.24 32.72
C ILE A 786 -30.88 -27.35 31.91
N ASN A 787 -32.06 -27.10 32.50
CA ASN A 787 -33.35 -27.43 31.87
C ASN A 787 -34.14 -26.27 31.22
N ALA A 788 -33.75 -25.00 31.32
CA ALA A 788 -34.55 -23.90 30.75
C ALA A 788 -34.00 -23.29 29.44
N SER A 789 -32.67 -23.22 29.25
CA SER A 789 -32.06 -22.77 27.97
C SER A 789 -31.96 -23.86 26.90
N MET A 790 -32.30 -25.11 27.24
CA MET A 790 -32.40 -26.23 26.30
C MET A 790 -33.67 -26.24 25.43
N ALA A 791 -34.65 -25.34 25.64
CA ALA A 791 -35.93 -25.41 24.93
C ALA A 791 -35.90 -24.83 23.49
N SER A 792 -35.00 -23.87 23.18
CA SER A 792 -34.88 -23.34 21.80
C SER A 792 -33.86 -24.11 20.95
N ARG A 793 -32.83 -24.73 21.57
CA ARG A 793 -31.88 -25.61 20.86
C ARG A 793 -32.37 -27.06 20.65
N ARG A 794 -33.52 -27.46 21.22
CA ARG A 794 -34.10 -28.80 21.03
C ARG A 794 -35.02 -28.98 19.82
N ARG A 795 -35.16 -28.01 18.92
CA ARG A 795 -35.87 -28.23 17.63
C ARG A 795 -35.00 -28.82 16.52
N ALA A 796 -33.67 -28.86 16.67
CA ALA A 796 -32.75 -29.42 15.67
C ALA A 796 -32.25 -30.86 15.98
N ALA A 797 -32.45 -31.37 17.20
CA ALA A 797 -31.91 -32.66 17.66
C ALA A 797 -32.57 -33.94 17.08
N LYS A 798 -33.18 -33.87 15.88
CA LYS A 798 -33.71 -35.05 15.16
C LYS A 798 -33.14 -35.24 13.74
N LYS A 799 -32.24 -34.36 13.27
CA LYS A 799 -31.50 -34.53 12.01
C LYS A 799 -30.01 -34.34 12.31
N GLY A 800 -29.19 -35.34 12.02
CA GLY A 800 -27.73 -35.24 12.16
C GLY A 800 -27.14 -34.11 11.31
N VAL A 801 -25.98 -33.59 11.71
CA VAL A 801 -25.28 -32.48 11.04
C VAL A 801 -24.30 -33.06 10.03
N SER A 802 -24.36 -32.64 8.77
CA SER A 802 -23.37 -33.02 7.76
C SER A 802 -22.16 -32.09 7.77
N PHE A 803 -20.94 -32.63 7.66
CA PHE A 803 -19.71 -31.85 7.61
C PHE A 803 -18.74 -32.48 6.60
N CYS A 804 -18.20 -31.71 5.66
CA CYS A 804 -17.24 -32.17 4.66
C CYS A 804 -15.86 -31.57 4.94
N LEU A 805 -14.87 -32.43 5.14
CA LEU A 805 -13.48 -32.12 5.44
C LEU A 805 -12.59 -32.62 4.31
N MET A 806 -11.75 -31.75 3.76
CA MET A 806 -10.76 -32.12 2.76
C MET A 806 -9.36 -32.12 3.37
N VAL A 807 -8.55 -33.13 3.04
CA VAL A 807 -7.14 -33.21 3.46
C VAL A 807 -6.24 -33.09 2.24
N VAL A 808 -5.32 -32.12 2.26
CA VAL A 808 -4.38 -31.83 1.17
C VAL A 808 -2.98 -31.71 1.70
N GLY A 809 -1.99 -32.20 0.97
CA GLY A 809 -0.57 -32.07 1.31
C GLY A 809 0.25 -33.21 0.75
N ALA A 810 1.58 -33.07 0.77
CA ALA A 810 2.48 -34.00 0.10
C ALA A 810 2.28 -35.46 0.55
N SER A 811 2.66 -36.42 -0.29
CA SER A 811 2.66 -37.82 0.12
C SER A 811 3.56 -38.05 1.34
N GLY A 812 3.17 -38.98 2.20
CA GLY A 812 3.94 -39.28 3.41
C GLY A 812 3.88 -38.23 4.54
N THR A 813 3.04 -37.19 4.47
CA THR A 813 2.87 -36.20 5.57
C THR A 813 1.97 -36.69 6.71
N GLY A 814 1.34 -37.86 6.60
CA GLY A 814 0.50 -38.46 7.64
C GLY A 814 -1.00 -38.21 7.53
N LYS A 815 -1.49 -37.76 6.36
CA LYS A 815 -2.93 -37.50 6.09
C LYS A 815 -3.85 -38.68 6.42
N THR A 816 -3.56 -39.86 5.86
CA THR A 816 -4.36 -41.08 6.05
C THR A 816 -4.43 -41.47 7.53
N THR A 817 -3.28 -41.50 8.21
CA THR A 817 -3.22 -41.77 9.65
C THR A 817 -4.00 -40.74 10.45
N PHE A 818 -3.88 -39.45 10.13
CA PHE A 818 -4.68 -38.41 10.80
C PHE A 818 -6.18 -38.64 10.63
N VAL A 819 -6.63 -38.97 9.41
CA VAL A 819 -8.05 -39.26 9.14
C VAL A 819 -8.53 -40.44 9.99
N ASN A 820 -7.78 -41.54 10.01
CA ASN A 820 -8.15 -42.71 10.80
C ASN A 820 -8.14 -42.41 12.31
N THR A 821 -7.20 -41.57 12.75
CA THR A 821 -7.15 -41.05 14.14
C THR A 821 -8.35 -40.16 14.44
N LEU A 822 -8.76 -39.28 13.52
CA LEU A 822 -9.92 -38.40 13.69
C LEU A 822 -11.24 -39.18 13.78
N CYS A 823 -11.36 -40.26 13.01
CA CYS A 823 -12.56 -41.10 12.94
C CYS A 823 -12.60 -42.24 13.97
N ASP A 824 -11.57 -42.41 14.78
CA ASP A 824 -11.39 -43.55 15.69
C ASP A 824 -11.63 -44.92 14.99
N SER A 825 -11.35 -44.99 13.68
CA SER A 825 -11.62 -46.15 12.82
C SER A 825 -10.85 -46.05 11.51
N GLU A 826 -10.63 -47.19 10.83
CA GLU A 826 -9.98 -47.22 9.52
C GLU A 826 -10.94 -46.73 8.40
N ALA A 827 -11.11 -45.41 8.32
CA ALA A 827 -11.93 -44.75 7.32
C ALA A 827 -11.27 -44.76 5.92
N ILE A 828 -9.94 -44.66 5.87
CA ILE A 828 -9.16 -44.68 4.64
C ILE A 828 -8.03 -45.71 4.78
N GLY A 829 -8.00 -46.69 3.87
CA GLY A 829 -6.94 -47.70 3.83
C GLY A 829 -5.59 -47.11 3.41
N HIS A 830 -4.52 -47.62 4.01
CA HIS A 830 -3.14 -47.25 3.64
C HIS A 830 -2.81 -47.68 2.21
N LYS A 831 -2.00 -46.88 1.51
CA LYS A 831 -1.48 -47.25 0.19
C LYS A 831 -0.43 -48.35 0.35
N VAL A 832 -0.83 -49.59 0.09
CA VAL A 832 0.07 -50.75 0.05
C VAL A 832 0.76 -50.78 -1.30
N SER A 833 2.07 -50.51 -1.35
CA SER A 833 2.89 -50.74 -2.55
C SER A 833 3.83 -51.92 -2.29
N ASP A 834 3.27 -53.13 -2.39
CA ASP A 834 4.01 -54.37 -2.10
C ASP A 834 4.89 -54.86 -3.26
N ASN A 835 4.86 -54.20 -4.42
CA ASN A 835 5.61 -54.63 -5.60
C ASN A 835 6.65 -53.58 -6.05
N PRO A 836 7.95 -53.83 -5.83
CA PRO A 836 9.05 -52.97 -6.30
C PRO A 836 9.02 -52.72 -7.82
N GLU A 837 8.46 -53.65 -8.59
CA GLU A 837 8.36 -53.53 -10.06
C GLU A 837 7.33 -52.49 -10.49
N THR A 838 6.34 -52.14 -9.67
CA THR A 838 5.31 -51.14 -10.00
C THR A 838 5.45 -49.84 -9.20
N ALA A 839 6.42 -49.75 -8.30
CA ALA A 839 6.65 -48.58 -7.45
C ALA A 839 7.06 -47.31 -8.23
N HIS A 840 7.58 -47.47 -9.46
CA HIS A 840 7.94 -46.37 -10.37
C HIS A 840 6.75 -45.87 -11.21
N ILE A 841 5.59 -46.51 -11.13
CA ILE A 841 4.40 -46.14 -11.91
C ILE A 841 3.63 -45.08 -11.11
N GLU A 842 3.67 -43.84 -11.58
CA GLU A 842 2.96 -42.71 -10.99
C GLU A 842 1.45 -42.88 -11.20
N GLU A 843 0.72 -43.20 -10.12
CA GLU A 843 -0.73 -43.06 -10.13
C GLU A 843 -1.07 -41.57 -9.95
N GLY A 844 -1.69 -40.94 -10.95
CA GLY A 844 -2.14 -39.54 -10.85
C GLY A 844 -3.09 -39.27 -9.69
N ILE A 845 -3.33 -37.99 -9.40
CA ILE A 845 -4.19 -37.55 -8.30
C ILE A 845 -5.60 -38.17 -8.39
N ARG A 846 -6.08 -38.76 -7.29
CA ARG A 846 -7.42 -39.38 -7.23
C ARG A 846 -8.21 -38.84 -6.05
N ILE A 847 -9.15 -37.95 -6.32
CA ILE A 847 -10.01 -37.37 -5.29
C ILE A 847 -11.20 -38.29 -5.05
N LYS A 848 -11.34 -38.82 -3.82
CA LYS A 848 -12.45 -39.70 -3.45
C LYS A 848 -13.07 -39.30 -2.10
N PRO A 849 -14.39 -39.02 -2.05
CA PRO A 849 -15.08 -38.79 -0.79
C PRO A 849 -15.41 -40.12 -0.09
N VAL A 850 -15.15 -40.17 1.21
CA VAL A 850 -15.54 -41.26 2.12
C VAL A 850 -16.52 -40.70 3.15
N ASN A 851 -17.64 -41.38 3.39
CA ASN A 851 -18.61 -40.93 4.39
C ASN A 851 -18.48 -41.77 5.66
N VAL A 852 -18.38 -41.12 6.81
CA VAL A 852 -18.28 -41.71 8.14
C VAL A 852 -19.35 -41.08 9.03
N GLU A 853 -20.07 -41.89 9.81
CA GLU A 853 -20.98 -41.38 10.84
C GLU A 853 -20.26 -41.38 12.19
N LEU A 854 -20.16 -40.21 12.81
CA LEU A 854 -19.53 -40.01 14.12
C LEU A 854 -20.57 -39.52 15.13
N GLU A 855 -20.35 -39.81 16.41
CA GLU A 855 -21.13 -39.27 17.52
C GLU A 855 -20.17 -38.59 18.50
N GLU A 856 -20.30 -37.26 18.63
CA GLU A 856 -19.48 -36.41 19.51
C GLU A 856 -20.42 -35.57 20.39
N ASP A 857 -20.24 -35.61 21.71
CA ASP A 857 -21.08 -34.91 22.71
C ASP A 857 -22.61 -35.06 22.49
N GLY A 858 -23.04 -36.25 22.07
CA GLY A 858 -24.46 -36.57 21.83
C GLY A 858 -25.03 -35.99 20.53
N THR A 859 -24.18 -35.41 19.66
CA THR A 859 -24.53 -34.94 18.32
C THR A 859 -24.05 -35.94 17.26
N ARG A 860 -24.97 -36.39 16.39
CA ARG A 860 -24.60 -37.24 15.25
C ARG A 860 -24.08 -36.39 14.09
N ILE A 861 -22.83 -36.62 13.70
CA ILE A 861 -22.13 -35.92 12.62
C ILE A 861 -21.96 -36.89 11.45
N GLY A 862 -22.52 -36.55 10.28
CA GLY A 862 -22.21 -37.21 9.02
C GLY A 862 -20.99 -36.55 8.39
N LEU A 863 -19.80 -37.12 8.64
CA LEU A 863 -18.52 -36.60 8.17
C LEU A 863 -18.19 -37.16 6.78
N THR A 864 -18.04 -36.27 5.79
CA THR A 864 -17.52 -36.60 4.46
C THR A 864 -16.05 -36.21 4.41
N ILE A 865 -15.17 -37.17 4.12
CA ILE A 865 -13.72 -36.96 4.06
C ILE A 865 -13.26 -37.04 2.62
N VAL A 866 -12.65 -35.97 2.13
CA VAL A 866 -12.10 -35.88 0.78
C VAL A 866 -10.58 -35.96 0.87
N ASP A 867 -10.02 -37.10 0.47
CA ASP A 867 -8.57 -37.29 0.42
C ASP A 867 -8.00 -37.00 -0.99
N THR A 868 -6.74 -36.57 -1.01
CA THR A 868 -5.99 -36.20 -2.22
C THR A 868 -4.66 -36.97 -2.32
N PRO A 869 -4.69 -38.30 -2.48
CA PRO A 869 -3.48 -39.09 -2.70
C PRO A 869 -2.79 -38.71 -4.02
N GLY A 870 -1.45 -38.77 -4.04
CA GLY A 870 -0.62 -38.51 -5.24
C GLY A 870 -0.22 -37.06 -5.47
N PHE A 871 -0.25 -36.22 -4.42
CA PHE A 871 0.16 -34.82 -4.48
C PHE A 871 1.62 -34.62 -4.03
N GLY A 872 2.37 -33.78 -4.75
CA GLY A 872 3.71 -33.34 -4.36
C GLY A 872 4.86 -34.30 -4.70
N ASP A 873 4.56 -35.40 -5.40
CA ASP A 873 5.53 -36.43 -5.78
C ASP A 873 6.00 -36.30 -7.25
N ASN A 874 5.26 -35.55 -8.08
CA ASN A 874 5.56 -35.38 -9.51
C ASN A 874 6.62 -34.29 -9.75
N ILE A 875 7.31 -34.36 -10.88
CA ILE A 875 8.21 -33.27 -11.34
C ILE A 875 7.41 -32.00 -11.65
N ASP A 876 6.25 -32.14 -12.29
CA ASP A 876 5.29 -31.06 -12.53
C ASP A 876 3.98 -31.35 -11.78
N ASN A 877 3.56 -30.42 -10.93
CA ASN A 877 2.39 -30.54 -10.07
C ASN A 877 1.22 -29.63 -10.49
N GLU A 878 1.33 -28.88 -11.59
CA GLU A 878 0.30 -27.93 -12.04
C GLU A 878 -1.04 -28.62 -12.34
N TYR A 879 -1.01 -29.84 -12.90
CA TYR A 879 -2.20 -30.66 -13.12
C TYR A 879 -2.91 -31.00 -11.79
N ALA A 880 -2.13 -31.33 -10.75
CA ALA A 880 -2.69 -31.65 -9.44
C ALA A 880 -3.37 -30.43 -8.80
N PHE A 881 -2.82 -29.23 -8.96
CA PHE A 881 -3.46 -27.99 -8.49
C PHE A 881 -4.83 -27.78 -9.16
N SER A 882 -4.88 -27.94 -10.49
CA SER A 882 -6.08 -27.75 -11.28
C SER A 882 -7.17 -28.76 -10.92
N GLU A 883 -6.82 -30.03 -10.66
CA GLU A 883 -7.79 -31.06 -10.26
C GLU A 883 -8.39 -30.80 -8.87
N ILE A 884 -7.58 -30.34 -7.91
CA ILE A 884 -8.04 -30.02 -6.55
C ILE A 884 -8.99 -28.81 -6.58
N VAL A 885 -8.57 -27.71 -7.22
CA VAL A 885 -9.42 -26.51 -7.36
C VAL A 885 -10.69 -26.83 -8.14
N GLY A 886 -10.57 -27.57 -9.25
CA GLY A 886 -11.70 -27.99 -10.06
C GLY A 886 -12.66 -28.94 -9.32
N PHE A 887 -12.20 -29.71 -8.33
CA PHE A 887 -13.10 -30.46 -7.46
C PHE A 887 -13.94 -29.55 -6.57
N LEU A 888 -13.33 -28.54 -5.94
CA LEU A 888 -14.04 -27.55 -5.11
C LEU A 888 -15.10 -26.80 -5.93
N GLU A 889 -14.72 -26.29 -7.10
CA GLU A 889 -15.63 -25.55 -7.98
C GLU A 889 -16.77 -26.44 -8.50
N ARG A 890 -16.52 -27.71 -8.80
CA ARG A 890 -17.59 -28.67 -9.15
C ARG A 890 -18.61 -28.85 -8.02
N GLN A 891 -18.18 -28.87 -6.76
CA GLN A 891 -19.14 -28.96 -5.65
C GLN A 891 -20.03 -27.72 -5.62
N TYR A 892 -19.48 -26.52 -5.85
CA TYR A 892 -20.28 -25.30 -5.95
C TYR A 892 -21.18 -25.26 -7.19
N ASP A 893 -20.71 -25.73 -8.34
CA ASP A 893 -21.53 -25.85 -9.55
C ASP A 893 -22.74 -26.78 -9.34
N ASP A 894 -22.55 -27.90 -8.63
CA ASP A 894 -23.65 -28.83 -8.30
C ASP A 894 -24.71 -28.16 -7.41
N ILE A 895 -24.29 -27.40 -6.38
CA ILE A 895 -25.22 -26.61 -5.55
C ILE A 895 -25.94 -25.56 -6.39
N LEU A 896 -25.20 -24.80 -7.20
CA LEU A 896 -25.75 -23.73 -8.03
C LEU A 896 -26.76 -24.26 -9.04
N ALA A 897 -26.45 -25.40 -9.67
CA ALA A 897 -27.36 -26.08 -10.57
C ALA A 897 -28.64 -26.53 -9.87
N GLU A 898 -28.54 -27.05 -8.64
CA GLU A 898 -29.71 -27.44 -7.85
C GLU A 898 -30.54 -26.22 -7.39
N GLU A 899 -29.90 -25.14 -6.94
CA GLU A 899 -30.58 -23.89 -6.56
C GLU A 899 -31.32 -23.24 -7.73
N SER A 900 -30.79 -23.41 -8.94
CA SER A 900 -31.34 -22.89 -10.20
C SER A 900 -32.49 -23.74 -10.76
N ARG A 901 -32.73 -24.96 -10.23
CA ARG A 901 -33.87 -25.79 -10.68
C ARG A 901 -35.20 -25.20 -10.22
N ILE A 902 -36.16 -25.13 -11.16
CA ILE A 902 -37.55 -24.72 -10.89
C ILE A 902 -38.20 -25.62 -9.81
N LYS A 903 -37.91 -26.92 -9.85
CA LYS A 903 -38.33 -27.88 -8.82
C LYS A 903 -37.10 -28.52 -8.18
N ARG A 904 -36.69 -27.96 -7.05
CA ARG A 904 -35.54 -28.42 -6.26
C ARG A 904 -35.79 -29.82 -5.69
N ASN A 905 -34.75 -30.66 -5.67
CA ASN A 905 -34.76 -31.98 -5.08
C ASN A 905 -34.50 -31.88 -3.56
N PRO A 906 -35.50 -32.15 -2.69
CA PRO A 906 -35.33 -32.07 -1.24
C PRO A 906 -34.40 -33.15 -0.66
N ARG A 907 -33.95 -34.10 -1.48
CA ARG A 907 -32.96 -35.13 -1.10
C ARG A 907 -31.54 -34.83 -1.59
N PHE A 908 -31.33 -33.69 -2.26
CA PHE A 908 -30.01 -33.29 -2.70
C PHE A 908 -29.10 -33.07 -1.49
N ARG A 909 -27.88 -33.61 -1.56
CA ARG A 909 -26.92 -33.57 -0.45
C ARG A 909 -25.93 -32.45 -0.70
N ASP A 910 -25.72 -31.63 0.31
CA ASP A 910 -24.67 -30.62 0.29
C ASP A 910 -23.31 -31.29 0.53
N ASN A 911 -22.48 -31.29 -0.51
CA ASN A 911 -21.13 -31.85 -0.51
C ASN A 911 -20.04 -30.77 -0.59
N ARG A 912 -20.39 -29.49 -0.38
CA ARG A 912 -19.40 -28.41 -0.32
C ARG A 912 -18.38 -28.72 0.76
N VAL A 913 -17.11 -28.50 0.45
CA VAL A 913 -16.02 -28.68 1.42
C VAL A 913 -16.04 -27.48 2.37
N HIS A 914 -16.27 -27.73 3.67
CA HIS A 914 -16.37 -26.66 4.67
C HIS A 914 -15.02 -26.29 5.29
N ALA A 915 -14.10 -27.24 5.34
CA ALA A 915 -12.74 -27.03 5.84
C ALA A 915 -11.73 -27.86 5.04
N LEU A 916 -10.56 -27.28 4.79
CA LEU A 916 -9.43 -27.94 4.15
C LEU A 916 -8.22 -27.90 5.08
N LEU A 917 -7.78 -29.06 5.54
CA LEU A 917 -6.54 -29.19 6.30
C LEU A 917 -5.36 -29.31 5.34
N TYR A 918 -4.47 -28.32 5.40
CA TYR A 918 -3.28 -28.27 4.55
C TYR A 918 -2.06 -28.81 5.32
N PHE A 919 -1.64 -30.03 4.99
CA PHE A 919 -0.50 -30.72 5.60
C PHE A 919 0.82 -30.22 5.03
N ILE A 920 1.49 -29.40 5.82
CA ILE A 920 2.84 -28.88 5.58
C ILE A 920 3.86 -29.96 5.95
N THR A 921 4.86 -30.14 5.09
CA THR A 921 5.94 -31.10 5.34
C THR A 921 6.87 -30.54 6.43
N PRO A 922 7.22 -31.30 7.48
CA PRO A 922 8.07 -30.84 8.58
C PRO A 922 9.55 -30.77 8.16
N THR A 923 9.90 -29.76 7.35
CA THR A 923 11.27 -29.55 6.85
C THR A 923 12.17 -28.78 7.82
N GLY A 924 11.57 -28.02 8.76
CA GLY A 924 12.28 -27.14 9.68
C GLY A 924 12.78 -25.83 9.04
N HIS A 925 12.45 -25.53 7.78
CA HIS A 925 12.85 -24.31 7.07
C HIS A 925 11.69 -23.29 6.98
N SER A 926 11.28 -22.92 5.76
CA SER A 926 10.18 -22.04 5.42
C SER A 926 9.14 -22.81 4.60
N LEU A 927 8.01 -22.21 4.26
CA LEU A 927 7.06 -22.80 3.32
C LEU A 927 7.75 -23.06 1.96
N ARG A 928 7.43 -24.19 1.33
CA ARG A 928 7.91 -24.48 -0.03
C ARG A 928 7.07 -23.69 -1.02
N GLU A 929 7.65 -23.36 -2.16
CA GLU A 929 6.95 -22.64 -3.24
C GLU A 929 5.66 -23.35 -3.68
N ILE A 930 5.69 -24.68 -3.76
CA ILE A 930 4.52 -25.51 -4.07
C ILE A 930 3.39 -25.33 -3.05
N ASP A 931 3.73 -25.16 -1.77
CA ASP A 931 2.76 -25.00 -0.69
C ASP A 931 2.15 -23.59 -0.72
N ILE A 932 2.99 -22.56 -0.96
CA ILE A 932 2.58 -21.16 -1.11
C ILE A 932 1.59 -21.01 -2.28
N GLU A 933 1.96 -21.51 -3.46
CA GLU A 933 1.16 -21.34 -4.67
C GLU A 933 -0.20 -22.04 -4.54
N LEU A 934 -0.22 -23.29 -4.03
CA LEU A 934 -1.47 -24.02 -3.91
C LEU A 934 -2.39 -23.41 -2.83
N MET A 935 -1.87 -23.05 -1.66
CA MET A 935 -2.71 -22.44 -0.61
C MET A 935 -3.36 -21.14 -1.09
N ARG A 936 -2.65 -20.31 -1.88
CA ARG A 936 -3.22 -19.09 -2.49
C ARG A 936 -4.33 -19.37 -3.49
N ARG A 937 -4.26 -20.49 -4.23
CA ARG A 937 -5.31 -20.89 -5.17
C ARG A 937 -6.53 -21.51 -4.48
N LEU A 938 -6.34 -22.16 -3.32
CA LEU A 938 -7.41 -22.82 -2.58
C LEU A 938 -8.20 -21.86 -1.67
N SER A 939 -7.53 -20.92 -1.02
CA SER A 939 -8.13 -20.02 -0.03
C SER A 939 -9.34 -19.20 -0.50
N PRO A 940 -9.50 -18.79 -1.78
CA PRO A 940 -10.71 -18.11 -2.22
C PRO A 940 -11.93 -19.02 -2.34
N ARG A 941 -11.74 -20.36 -2.26
CA ARG A 941 -12.79 -21.35 -2.51
C ARG A 941 -13.08 -22.24 -1.29
N VAL A 942 -12.22 -22.29 -0.28
CA VAL A 942 -12.43 -23.12 0.93
C VAL A 942 -11.69 -22.53 2.15
N ASN A 943 -12.18 -22.79 3.36
CA ASN A 943 -11.49 -22.44 4.60
C ASN A 943 -10.22 -23.29 4.77
N VAL A 944 -9.04 -22.70 4.53
CA VAL A 944 -7.74 -23.39 4.62
C VAL A 944 -7.17 -23.30 6.04
N ILE A 945 -6.91 -24.44 6.67
CA ILE A 945 -6.28 -24.54 8.00
C ILE A 945 -4.90 -25.23 7.84
N PRO A 946 -3.78 -24.50 7.97
CA PRO A 946 -2.45 -25.09 7.89
C PRO A 946 -2.10 -25.95 9.11
N VAL A 947 -1.54 -27.13 8.83
CA VAL A 947 -1.21 -28.16 9.83
C VAL A 947 0.17 -28.75 9.51
N ILE A 948 1.04 -28.86 10.51
CA ILE A 948 2.31 -29.58 10.40
C ILE A 948 2.07 -31.05 10.75
N GLY A 949 2.15 -31.92 9.74
CA GLY A 949 2.06 -33.37 9.94
C GLY A 949 3.36 -33.95 10.48
N LYS A 950 3.28 -35.10 11.16
CA LYS A 950 4.45 -35.79 11.76
C LYS A 950 5.30 -34.86 12.63
N ALA A 951 4.65 -34.06 13.47
CA ALA A 951 5.33 -33.08 14.31
C ALA A 951 6.34 -33.71 15.30
N ASP A 952 6.21 -35.01 15.58
CA ASP A 952 7.14 -35.83 16.34
C ASP A 952 8.50 -36.07 15.67
N SER A 953 8.67 -35.64 14.41
CA SER A 953 9.96 -35.61 13.71
C SER A 953 10.86 -34.44 14.09
N MET A 954 10.35 -33.46 14.84
CA MET A 954 11.07 -32.26 15.23
C MET A 954 11.19 -32.15 16.75
N THR A 955 12.26 -31.53 17.22
CA THR A 955 12.37 -31.11 18.63
C THR A 955 11.40 -29.95 18.93
N LEU A 956 11.13 -29.69 20.22
CA LEU A 956 10.24 -28.60 20.63
C LEU A 956 10.72 -27.23 20.13
N THR A 957 12.03 -26.99 20.11
CA THR A 957 12.63 -25.74 19.63
C THR A 957 12.50 -25.61 18.11
N GLU A 958 12.84 -26.66 17.36
CA GLU A 958 12.69 -26.66 15.89
C GLU A 958 11.22 -26.47 15.49
N ARG A 959 10.29 -27.10 16.22
CA ARG A 959 8.86 -26.94 16.01
C ARG A 959 8.40 -25.49 16.22
N GLN A 960 8.86 -24.84 17.30
CA GLN A 960 8.52 -23.44 17.57
C GLN A 960 9.06 -22.50 16.48
N ASP A 961 10.32 -22.67 16.10
CA ASP A 961 10.95 -21.87 15.05
C ASP A 961 10.27 -22.10 13.69
N PHE A 962 9.91 -23.34 13.38
CA PHE A 962 9.26 -23.69 12.12
C PHE A 962 7.83 -23.13 12.05
N LYS A 963 7.05 -23.22 13.14
CA LYS A 963 5.72 -22.57 13.23
C LYS A 963 5.82 -21.08 12.97
N LYS A 964 6.79 -20.40 13.61
CA LYS A 964 7.02 -18.96 13.42
C LYS A 964 7.31 -18.62 11.97
N ARG A 965 8.24 -19.32 11.32
CA ARG A 965 8.61 -19.09 9.91
C ARG A 965 7.44 -19.33 8.95
N ILE A 966 6.64 -20.38 9.19
CA ILE A 966 5.43 -20.64 8.39
C ILE A 966 4.44 -19.48 8.50
N MET A 967 4.18 -18.97 9.70
CA MET A 967 3.25 -17.84 9.88
C MET A 967 3.79 -16.54 9.28
N GLU A 968 5.10 -16.30 9.39
CA GLU A 968 5.78 -15.17 8.72
C GLU A 968 5.63 -15.25 7.19
N ASP A 969 5.77 -16.44 6.59
CA ASP A 969 5.56 -16.64 5.16
C ASP A 969 4.08 -16.44 4.76
N ILE A 970 3.14 -16.99 5.53
CA ILE A 970 1.69 -16.82 5.29
C ILE A 970 1.32 -15.33 5.25
N GLU A 971 1.84 -14.55 6.20
CA GLU A 971 1.64 -13.10 6.26
C GLU A 971 2.36 -12.38 5.10
N HIS A 972 3.63 -12.70 4.85
CA HIS A 972 4.43 -12.07 3.79
C HIS A 972 3.83 -12.26 2.40
N TYR A 973 3.33 -13.45 2.09
CA TYR A 973 2.73 -13.77 0.79
C TYR A 973 1.23 -13.44 0.72
N GLY A 974 0.63 -12.97 1.82
CA GLY A 974 -0.79 -12.63 1.90
C GLY A 974 -1.70 -13.80 1.59
N ILE A 975 -1.45 -14.97 2.21
CA ILE A 975 -2.23 -16.19 2.02
C ILE A 975 -3.42 -16.17 3.01
N PRO A 976 -4.68 -16.08 2.54
CA PRO A 976 -5.84 -16.05 3.43
C PRO A 976 -6.11 -17.46 4.00
N VAL A 977 -5.65 -17.69 5.23
CA VAL A 977 -5.96 -18.91 6.00
C VAL A 977 -7.08 -18.63 7.01
N TYR A 978 -7.84 -19.66 7.36
CA TYR A 978 -8.80 -19.56 8.45
C TYR A 978 -8.07 -19.38 9.77
N ASN A 979 -8.37 -18.29 10.48
CA ASN A 979 -7.61 -17.83 11.65
C ASN A 979 -8.50 -17.63 12.89
N PHE A 980 -9.52 -18.47 13.08
CA PHE A 980 -10.39 -18.47 14.27
C PHE A 980 -10.81 -17.04 14.67
N PRO A 981 -11.61 -16.35 13.82
CA PRO A 981 -12.07 -14.99 14.11
C PRO A 981 -12.82 -14.96 15.45
N TYR A 982 -12.64 -13.90 16.22
CA TYR A 982 -13.38 -13.63 17.45
C TYR A 982 -13.44 -12.12 17.65
N ASP A 983 -14.55 -11.67 18.20
CA ASP A 983 -14.80 -10.27 18.52
C ASP A 983 -14.71 -10.10 20.04
N VAL A 984 -13.75 -9.31 20.50
CA VAL A 984 -13.53 -9.08 21.94
C VAL A 984 -14.72 -8.35 22.58
N GLU A 985 -15.58 -7.74 21.76
CA GLU A 985 -16.72 -6.94 22.17
C GLU A 985 -18.06 -7.70 22.09
N GLU A 986 -18.21 -8.63 21.14
CA GLU A 986 -19.42 -9.44 20.93
C GLU A 986 -19.37 -10.84 21.55
N ASP A 987 -18.19 -11.48 21.55
CA ASP A 987 -18.01 -12.83 22.07
C ASP A 987 -17.85 -12.81 23.60
N ASP A 988 -18.31 -13.86 24.27
CA ASP A 988 -18.11 -14.02 25.70
C ASP A 988 -16.63 -14.34 26.04
N GLU A 989 -16.22 -14.10 27.30
CA GLU A 989 -14.83 -14.29 27.74
C GLU A 989 -14.30 -15.71 27.50
N GLU A 990 -15.17 -16.73 27.54
CA GLU A 990 -14.80 -18.13 27.28
C GLU A 990 -14.49 -18.32 25.80
N THR A 991 -15.36 -17.83 24.90
CA THR A 991 -15.16 -17.84 23.45
C THR A 991 -13.91 -17.07 23.01
N ILE A 992 -13.66 -15.88 23.59
CA ILE A 992 -12.46 -15.07 23.32
C ILE A 992 -11.19 -15.83 23.73
N ALA A 993 -11.19 -16.42 24.94
CA ALA A 993 -10.05 -17.15 25.45
C ALA A 993 -9.74 -18.39 24.59
N ASP A 994 -10.78 -19.15 24.23
CA ASP A 994 -10.64 -20.34 23.40
C ASP A 994 -10.11 -20.01 22.00
N ASN A 995 -10.63 -18.97 21.35
CA ASN A 995 -10.20 -18.60 20.00
C ASN A 995 -8.80 -17.97 20.00
N SER A 996 -8.44 -17.24 21.06
CA SER A 996 -7.07 -16.75 21.27
C SER A 996 -6.07 -17.91 21.45
N GLU A 997 -6.43 -18.93 22.23
CA GLU A 997 -5.62 -20.14 22.40
C GLU A 997 -5.41 -20.87 21.06
N LEU A 998 -6.47 -21.07 20.27
CA LEU A 998 -6.41 -21.74 18.98
C LEU A 998 -5.51 -20.99 17.98
N ARG A 999 -5.59 -19.65 17.92
CA ARG A 999 -4.66 -18.84 17.11
C ARG A 999 -3.20 -19.02 17.53
N GLY A 1000 -2.93 -19.07 18.84
CA GLY A 1000 -1.58 -19.30 19.37
C GLY A 1000 -0.99 -20.66 18.99
N LEU A 1001 -1.84 -21.64 18.65
CA LEU A 1001 -1.40 -22.97 18.21
C LEU A 1001 -1.11 -23.07 16.71
N MET A 1002 -1.43 -22.04 15.90
CA MET A 1002 -1.28 -22.07 14.44
C MET A 1002 0.20 -21.94 13.98
N PRO A 1003 0.61 -22.70 12.94
CA PRO A 1003 -0.08 -23.86 12.38
C PRO A 1003 -0.07 -25.04 13.39
N PHE A 1004 -1.16 -25.82 13.45
CA PHE A 1004 -1.27 -26.94 14.40
C PHE A 1004 -0.20 -27.99 14.15
N ALA A 1005 0.50 -28.45 15.18
CA ALA A 1005 1.52 -29.48 15.09
C ALA A 1005 0.97 -30.82 15.57
N ILE A 1006 0.63 -31.70 14.62
CA ILE A 1006 -0.12 -32.92 14.90
C ILE A 1006 0.70 -34.20 14.75
N VAL A 1007 0.31 -35.20 15.53
CA VAL A 1007 0.81 -36.57 15.48
C VAL A 1007 -0.42 -37.48 15.41
N GLY A 1008 -0.45 -38.42 14.47
CA GLY A 1008 -1.53 -39.41 14.35
C GLY A 1008 -1.06 -40.82 14.73
N SER A 1009 -1.96 -41.61 15.32
CA SER A 1009 -1.73 -43.02 15.62
C SER A 1009 -3.03 -43.82 15.50
N GLU A 1010 -2.93 -45.02 14.93
CA GLU A 1010 -3.99 -46.02 14.87
C GLU A 1010 -3.79 -47.12 15.93
N GLU A 1011 -2.70 -47.04 16.71
CA GLU A 1011 -2.35 -48.01 17.74
C GLU A 1011 -2.63 -47.48 19.15
N ASP A 1012 -3.24 -48.32 19.97
CA ASP A 1012 -3.40 -48.10 21.41
C ASP A 1012 -2.27 -48.78 22.20
N VAL A 1013 -1.66 -48.03 23.12
CA VAL A 1013 -0.64 -48.52 24.05
C VAL A 1013 -1.14 -48.35 25.48
N LEU A 1014 -0.97 -49.38 26.31
CA LEU A 1014 -1.32 -49.31 27.73
C LEU A 1014 -0.32 -48.40 28.47
N VAL A 1015 -0.80 -47.25 28.93
CA VAL A 1015 -0.06 -46.31 29.79
C VAL A 1015 -0.82 -46.18 31.11
N ASN A 1016 -0.18 -46.53 32.23
CA ASN A 1016 -0.81 -46.53 33.56
C ASN A 1016 -2.10 -47.37 33.68
N GLY A 1017 -2.27 -48.39 32.83
CA GLY A 1017 -3.45 -49.27 32.83
C GLY A 1017 -4.60 -48.84 31.92
N GLU A 1018 -4.52 -47.65 31.34
CA GLU A 1018 -5.49 -47.14 30.37
C GLU A 1018 -4.97 -47.30 28.94
N PRO A 1019 -5.82 -47.69 27.96
CA PRO A 1019 -5.46 -47.68 26.55
C PRO A 1019 -5.36 -46.22 26.07
N VAL A 1020 -4.17 -45.81 25.63
CA VAL A 1020 -3.92 -44.47 25.10
C VAL A 1020 -3.36 -44.59 23.69
N ARG A 1021 -3.95 -43.84 22.75
CA ARG A 1021 -3.42 -43.73 21.39
C ARG A 1021 -2.05 -43.09 21.40
N ALA A 1022 -1.04 -43.84 21.01
CA ALA A 1022 0.33 -43.38 21.08
C ALA A 1022 1.17 -43.96 19.95
N ARG A 1023 2.22 -43.22 19.55
CA ARG A 1023 3.29 -43.76 18.71
C ARG A 1023 4.44 -44.22 19.59
N LYS A 1024 4.84 -45.48 19.42
CA LYS A 1024 5.96 -46.07 20.17
C LYS A 1024 7.27 -45.96 19.41
N TYR A 1025 8.26 -45.37 20.06
CA TYR A 1025 9.64 -45.25 19.59
C TYR A 1025 10.61 -45.99 20.51
N PRO A 1026 11.83 -46.32 20.05
CA PRO A 1026 12.86 -46.90 20.91
C PRO A 1026 13.21 -46.05 22.14
N TRP A 1027 13.02 -44.73 22.06
CA TRP A 1027 13.36 -43.76 23.11
C TRP A 1027 12.16 -43.27 23.94
N GLY A 1028 10.92 -43.64 23.59
CA GLY A 1028 9.75 -43.16 24.34
C GLY A 1028 8.42 -43.38 23.63
N LEU A 1029 7.37 -42.85 24.26
CA LEU A 1029 6.00 -42.88 23.77
C LEU A 1029 5.53 -41.45 23.49
N VAL A 1030 4.93 -41.25 22.31
CA VAL A 1030 4.30 -39.99 21.95
C VAL A 1030 2.79 -40.21 21.96
N GLU A 1031 2.16 -39.81 23.07
CA GLU A 1031 0.71 -39.82 23.25
C GLU A 1031 0.05 -38.78 22.34
N VAL A 1032 -0.91 -39.20 21.51
CA VAL A 1032 -1.57 -38.36 20.50
C VAL A 1032 -2.48 -37.31 21.12
N ASP A 1033 -3.25 -37.69 22.14
CA ASP A 1033 -4.22 -36.82 22.80
C ASP A 1033 -3.60 -35.93 23.90
N ASN A 1034 -2.28 -36.03 24.10
CA ASN A 1034 -1.56 -35.25 25.12
C ASN A 1034 -1.11 -33.90 24.56
N PRO A 1035 -1.57 -32.76 25.10
CA PRO A 1035 -1.27 -31.42 24.57
C PRO A 1035 0.22 -31.04 24.68
N LYS A 1036 0.99 -31.74 25.51
CA LYS A 1036 2.45 -31.55 25.57
C LYS A 1036 3.17 -32.18 24.38
N HIS A 1037 2.55 -33.16 23.73
CA HIS A 1037 3.12 -33.91 22.62
C HIS A 1037 2.53 -33.51 21.27
N SER A 1038 1.23 -33.24 21.20
CA SER A 1038 0.53 -32.94 19.96
C SER A 1038 -0.64 -31.98 20.15
N ASP A 1039 -0.90 -31.16 19.15
CA ASP A 1039 -2.06 -30.26 19.13
C ASP A 1039 -3.34 -30.96 18.59
N PHE A 1040 -3.30 -32.28 18.39
CA PHE A 1040 -4.39 -33.07 17.77
C PHE A 1040 -5.73 -32.92 18.50
N ALA A 1041 -5.75 -33.04 19.82
CA ALA A 1041 -6.98 -32.97 20.61
C ALA A 1041 -7.69 -31.61 20.45
N ARG A 1042 -6.92 -30.51 20.43
CA ARG A 1042 -7.45 -29.16 20.20
C ARG A 1042 -7.98 -29.00 18.78
N LEU A 1043 -7.27 -29.51 17.77
CA LEU A 1043 -7.73 -29.50 16.38
C LEU A 1043 -9.02 -30.33 16.19
N ARG A 1044 -9.13 -31.51 16.81
CA ARG A 1044 -10.36 -32.35 16.77
C ARG A 1044 -11.55 -31.60 17.37
N SER A 1045 -11.37 -30.99 18.55
CA SER A 1045 -12.42 -30.20 19.21
C SER A 1045 -12.85 -28.99 18.38
N ALA A 1046 -11.90 -28.30 17.74
CA ALA A 1046 -12.18 -27.20 16.84
C ALA A 1046 -13.06 -27.64 15.65
N LEU A 1047 -12.67 -28.72 14.96
CA LEU A 1047 -13.33 -29.17 13.74
C LEU A 1047 -14.71 -29.80 13.98
N LEU A 1048 -14.87 -30.58 15.06
CA LEU A 1048 -16.07 -31.41 15.27
C LEU A 1048 -17.06 -30.82 16.27
N ILE A 1049 -16.63 -29.91 17.15
CA ILE A 1049 -17.44 -29.43 18.27
C ILE A 1049 -17.67 -27.92 18.18
N THR A 1050 -16.61 -27.13 18.35
CA THR A 1050 -16.75 -25.67 18.58
C THR A 1050 -16.98 -24.88 17.30
N HIS A 1051 -16.20 -25.12 16.24
CA HIS A 1051 -16.19 -24.28 15.02
C HIS A 1051 -16.86 -24.92 13.81
N LEU A 1052 -17.48 -26.11 13.98
CA LEU A 1052 -18.11 -26.84 12.88
C LEU A 1052 -19.15 -25.99 12.15
N ASN A 1053 -20.02 -25.29 12.88
CA ASN A 1053 -21.08 -24.48 12.27
C ASN A 1053 -20.53 -23.19 11.63
N ASP A 1054 -19.58 -22.52 12.29
CA ASP A 1054 -18.93 -21.31 11.75
C ASP A 1054 -18.24 -21.60 10.40
N LEU A 1055 -17.49 -22.71 10.31
CA LEU A 1055 -16.85 -23.14 9.05
C LEU A 1055 -17.88 -23.38 7.93
N LYS A 1056 -19.07 -23.88 8.27
CA LYS A 1056 -20.17 -24.07 7.31
C LYS A 1056 -20.80 -22.75 6.89
N GLU A 1057 -21.03 -21.84 7.84
CA GLU A 1057 -21.60 -20.52 7.59
C GLU A 1057 -20.69 -19.69 6.68
N ILE A 1058 -19.38 -19.62 6.97
CA ILE A 1058 -18.41 -18.93 6.11
C ILE A 1058 -18.36 -19.55 4.69
N THR A 1059 -18.44 -20.88 4.60
CA THR A 1059 -18.48 -21.56 3.29
C THR A 1059 -19.74 -21.19 2.51
N HIS A 1060 -20.89 -21.06 3.17
CA HIS A 1060 -22.14 -20.70 2.52
C HIS A 1060 -22.22 -19.22 2.17
N ASP A 1061 -22.08 -18.36 3.17
CA ASP A 1061 -22.43 -16.94 3.10
C ASP A 1061 -21.36 -16.11 2.40
N PHE A 1062 -20.11 -16.57 2.44
CA PHE A 1062 -18.99 -15.88 1.84
C PHE A 1062 -18.42 -16.62 0.63
N LEU A 1063 -17.87 -17.83 0.83
CA LEU A 1063 -17.10 -18.50 -0.23
C LEU A 1063 -17.97 -18.93 -1.42
N TYR A 1064 -19.12 -19.56 -1.13
CA TYR A 1064 -20.07 -19.99 -2.16
C TYR A 1064 -20.78 -18.80 -2.83
N GLU A 1065 -21.25 -17.81 -2.07
CA GLU A 1065 -21.95 -16.64 -2.64
C GLU A 1065 -21.02 -15.78 -3.54
N ASN A 1066 -19.74 -15.65 -3.18
CA ASN A 1066 -18.73 -15.04 -4.06
C ASN A 1066 -18.57 -15.81 -5.37
N TYR A 1067 -18.47 -17.15 -5.30
CA TYR A 1067 -18.38 -18.01 -6.50
C TYR A 1067 -19.64 -17.89 -7.38
N ARG A 1068 -20.82 -17.94 -6.75
CA ARG A 1068 -22.12 -17.81 -7.42
C ARG A 1068 -22.25 -16.51 -8.19
N THR A 1069 -21.86 -15.40 -7.58
CA THR A 1069 -21.85 -14.07 -8.21
C THR A 1069 -20.92 -14.03 -9.43
N GLU A 1070 -19.71 -14.61 -9.31
CA GLU A 1070 -18.75 -14.71 -10.42
C GLU A 1070 -19.31 -15.53 -11.60
N LYS A 1071 -19.93 -16.68 -11.34
CA LYS A 1071 -20.48 -17.58 -12.38
C LYS A 1071 -21.69 -16.99 -13.11
N LEU A 1072 -22.62 -16.37 -12.38
CA LEU A 1072 -23.84 -15.81 -12.96
C LEU A 1072 -23.53 -14.59 -13.84
N SER A 1073 -22.52 -13.78 -13.49
CA SER A 1073 -22.11 -12.62 -14.31
C SER A 1073 -21.49 -13.02 -15.66
N ARG A 1074 -20.73 -14.13 -15.72
CA ARG A 1074 -20.10 -14.63 -16.96
C ARG A 1074 -21.08 -15.28 -17.93
N THR A 1075 -22.10 -15.98 -17.44
CA THR A 1075 -23.05 -16.73 -18.30
C THR A 1075 -23.95 -15.80 -19.14
N VAL A 1076 -24.09 -14.53 -18.75
CA VAL A 1076 -24.82 -13.51 -19.53
C VAL A 1076 -24.04 -13.07 -20.78
N HIS A 1077 -22.75 -13.39 -20.90
CA HIS A 1077 -21.86 -12.95 -21.98
C HIS A 1077 -21.60 -14.00 -23.08
N SER A 1078 -22.18 -15.21 -23.00
CA SER A 1078 -21.78 -16.35 -23.86
C SER A 1078 -22.74 -16.76 -24.99
N ASP A 1079 -23.91 -16.14 -25.16
CA ASP A 1079 -24.93 -16.63 -26.12
C ASP A 1079 -24.96 -15.93 -27.50
N TYR A 1080 -23.99 -15.09 -27.85
CA TYR A 1080 -23.86 -14.58 -29.23
C TYR A 1080 -22.40 -14.50 -29.70
N ALA A 1081 -21.93 -15.59 -30.28
CA ALA A 1081 -20.77 -15.60 -31.18
C ALA A 1081 -21.08 -16.49 -32.40
N ASP A 1082 -22.00 -16.03 -33.25
CA ASP A 1082 -21.78 -16.17 -34.69
C ASP A 1082 -22.41 -14.99 -35.45
N THR A 1083 -21.66 -14.48 -36.43
CA THR A 1083 -21.92 -13.32 -37.32
C THR A 1083 -21.72 -11.88 -36.77
N SER A 1084 -20.88 -11.15 -37.51
CA SER A 1084 -20.34 -9.81 -37.31
C SER A 1084 -21.31 -8.65 -37.64
N ILE A 1085 -21.54 -7.72 -36.69
CA ILE A 1085 -22.06 -6.35 -36.92
C ILE A 1085 -21.43 -5.37 -35.89
N PRO A 1086 -21.12 -4.09 -36.22
CA PRO A 1086 -20.26 -3.19 -35.42
C PRO A 1086 -20.85 -2.71 -34.08
N GLY A 1087 -19.98 -2.61 -33.07
CA GLY A 1087 -20.30 -2.46 -31.65
C GLY A 1087 -20.81 -1.11 -31.12
N GLU A 1088 -21.42 -0.26 -31.94
CA GLU A 1088 -21.99 1.03 -31.46
C GLU A 1088 -23.52 1.05 -31.34
N GLU A 1089 -24.26 0.11 -31.93
CA GLU A 1089 -25.75 0.11 -31.83
C GLU A 1089 -26.31 -0.78 -30.70
N LEU A 1090 -25.53 -1.71 -30.13
CA LEU A 1090 -26.01 -2.69 -29.13
C LEU A 1090 -26.01 -2.19 -27.68
N ALA A 1091 -25.20 -1.18 -27.32
CA ALA A 1091 -25.26 -0.55 -26.01
C ALA A 1091 -26.63 0.13 -25.75
N ASN A 1092 -27.32 0.54 -26.82
CA ASN A 1092 -28.64 1.16 -26.73
C ASN A 1092 -29.78 0.13 -26.59
N GLN A 1093 -29.57 -1.14 -26.96
CA GLN A 1093 -30.59 -2.18 -26.85
C GLN A 1093 -30.63 -2.82 -25.46
N SER A 1094 -29.47 -2.97 -24.81
CA SER A 1094 -29.36 -3.43 -23.41
C SER A 1094 -29.95 -2.43 -22.41
N VAL A 1095 -29.84 -1.13 -22.68
CA VAL A 1095 -30.48 -0.08 -21.85
C VAL A 1095 -32.00 -0.13 -22.02
N ARG A 1096 -32.51 -0.30 -23.25
CA ARG A 1096 -33.96 -0.40 -23.52
C ARG A 1096 -34.60 -1.65 -22.90
N LEU A 1097 -33.92 -2.79 -22.90
CA LEU A 1097 -34.44 -4.01 -22.24
C LEU A 1097 -34.42 -3.88 -20.71
N LYS A 1098 -33.40 -3.21 -20.14
CA LYS A 1098 -33.35 -2.89 -18.70
C LYS A 1098 -34.44 -1.90 -18.31
N GLU A 1099 -34.71 -0.89 -19.14
CA GLU A 1099 -35.81 0.04 -18.95
C GLU A 1099 -37.19 -0.64 -19.06
N GLU A 1100 -37.40 -1.56 -20.01
CA GLU A 1100 -38.65 -2.33 -20.11
C GLU A 1100 -38.84 -3.30 -18.93
N GLN A 1101 -37.76 -3.87 -18.40
CA GLN A 1101 -37.80 -4.77 -17.25
C GLN A 1101 -38.07 -4.01 -15.95
N LEU A 1102 -37.42 -2.86 -15.75
CA LEU A 1102 -37.72 -1.91 -14.66
C LEU A 1102 -39.16 -1.40 -14.74
N LYS A 1103 -39.67 -1.11 -15.93
CA LYS A 1103 -41.04 -0.63 -16.12
C LYS A 1103 -42.08 -1.72 -15.80
N ARG A 1104 -41.81 -2.99 -16.13
CA ARG A 1104 -42.66 -4.13 -15.73
C ARG A 1104 -42.61 -4.41 -14.22
N GLU A 1105 -41.47 -4.18 -13.57
CA GLU A 1105 -41.34 -4.28 -12.12
C GLU A 1105 -42.03 -3.11 -11.41
N GLU A 1106 -41.90 -1.89 -11.91
CA GLU A 1106 -42.65 -0.72 -11.43
C GLU A 1106 -44.17 -0.92 -11.57
N ASP A 1107 -44.65 -1.44 -12.69
CA ASP A 1107 -46.08 -1.69 -12.90
C ASP A 1107 -46.60 -2.78 -11.95
N LYS A 1108 -45.79 -3.81 -11.65
CA LYS A 1108 -46.11 -4.83 -10.63
C LYS A 1108 -46.07 -4.27 -9.21
N LEU A 1109 -45.10 -3.41 -8.90
CA LEU A 1109 -44.99 -2.73 -7.61
C LEU A 1109 -46.17 -1.77 -7.40
N LYS A 1110 -46.59 -1.04 -8.43
CA LYS A 1110 -47.80 -0.19 -8.39
C LYS A 1110 -49.07 -1.00 -8.23
N GLU A 1111 -49.17 -2.18 -8.84
CA GLU A 1111 -50.33 -3.07 -8.66
C GLU A 1111 -50.41 -3.62 -7.23
N ILE A 1112 -49.26 -3.97 -6.64
CA ILE A 1112 -49.15 -4.41 -5.24
C ILE A 1112 -49.46 -3.23 -4.29
N GLU A 1113 -48.95 -2.04 -4.58
CA GLU A 1113 -49.19 -0.83 -3.79
C GLU A 1113 -50.67 -0.42 -3.82
N LEU A 1114 -51.33 -0.46 -4.98
CA LEU A 1114 -52.77 -0.20 -5.12
C LEU A 1114 -53.63 -1.23 -4.37
N ARG A 1115 -53.15 -2.47 -4.25
CA ARG A 1115 -53.83 -3.52 -3.49
C ARG A 1115 -53.67 -3.30 -1.99
N VAL A 1116 -52.47 -2.96 -1.54
CA VAL A 1116 -52.16 -2.65 -0.13
C VAL A 1116 -52.86 -1.37 0.32
N GLN A 1117 -52.93 -0.34 -0.52
CA GLN A 1117 -53.69 0.88 -0.21
C GLN A 1117 -55.18 0.61 -0.07
N ARG A 1118 -55.78 -0.25 -0.90
CA ARG A 1118 -57.19 -0.65 -0.77
C ARG A 1118 -57.46 -1.36 0.57
N GLU A 1119 -56.59 -2.30 0.96
CA GLU A 1119 -56.70 -3.01 2.25
C GLU A 1119 -56.51 -2.06 3.45
N ILE A 1120 -55.59 -1.11 3.36
CA ILE A 1120 -55.39 -0.10 4.42
C ILE A 1120 -56.62 0.80 4.53
N GLN A 1121 -57.24 1.19 3.40
CA GLN A 1121 -58.40 2.07 3.39
C GLN A 1121 -59.66 1.38 3.95
N GLU A 1122 -59.86 0.09 3.66
CA GLU A 1122 -60.91 -0.73 4.28
C GLU A 1122 -60.69 -0.87 5.79
N LYS A 1123 -59.47 -1.20 6.24
CA LYS A 1123 -59.16 -1.30 7.67
C LYS A 1123 -59.29 0.02 8.41
N ARG A 1124 -59.02 1.15 7.76
CA ARG A 1124 -59.16 2.49 8.34
C ARG A 1124 -60.63 2.89 8.51
N GLN A 1125 -61.51 2.52 7.57
CA GLN A 1125 -62.96 2.69 7.74
C GLN A 1125 -63.49 1.82 8.88
N GLU A 1126 -62.99 0.59 9.02
CA GLU A 1126 -63.38 -0.32 10.09
C GLU A 1126 -62.93 0.17 11.48
N LEU A 1127 -61.74 0.79 11.56
CA LEU A 1127 -61.20 1.43 12.77
C LEU A 1127 -62.02 2.67 13.17
N LEU A 1128 -62.37 3.53 12.21
CA LEU A 1128 -63.19 4.72 12.48
C LEU A 1128 -64.59 4.35 13.00
N ALA A 1129 -65.20 3.30 12.45
CA ALA A 1129 -66.48 2.79 12.94
C ALA A 1129 -66.40 2.25 14.38
N LYS A 1130 -65.28 1.62 14.75
CA LYS A 1130 -65.03 1.16 16.13
C LYS A 1130 -64.75 2.31 17.09
N GLU A 1131 -64.04 3.34 16.64
CA GLU A 1131 -63.72 4.52 17.44
C GLU A 1131 -64.98 5.35 17.74
N GLU A 1132 -65.89 5.48 16.78
CA GLU A 1132 -67.20 6.13 16.98
C GLU A 1132 -68.09 5.35 17.95
N SER A 1133 -68.04 4.00 17.90
CA SER A 1133 -68.74 3.14 18.85
C SER A 1133 -68.20 3.29 20.28
N LEU A 1134 -66.88 3.38 20.45
CA LEU A 1134 -66.21 3.59 21.74
C LEU A 1134 -66.52 4.98 22.32
N ARG A 1135 -66.51 6.03 21.48
CA ARG A 1135 -66.85 7.41 21.90
C ARG A 1135 -68.30 7.53 22.39
N ASN A 1136 -69.21 6.82 21.74
CA ASN A 1136 -70.61 6.74 22.18
C ASN A 1136 -70.78 5.94 23.49
N LEU A 1137 -69.85 5.03 23.79
CA LEU A 1137 -69.85 4.30 25.05
C LEU A 1137 -69.27 5.15 26.20
N GLU A 1138 -68.18 5.87 25.94
CA GLU A 1138 -67.53 6.77 26.90
C GLU A 1138 -68.43 7.96 27.29
N SER A 1139 -69.15 8.55 26.33
CA SER A 1139 -70.08 9.65 26.61
C SER A 1139 -71.25 9.19 27.50
N ARG A 1140 -71.71 7.95 27.34
CA ARG A 1140 -72.73 7.34 28.23
C ARG A 1140 -72.21 7.07 29.63
N LEU A 1141 -70.94 6.70 29.77
CA LEU A 1141 -70.28 6.46 31.06
C LEU A 1141 -69.99 7.76 31.80
N GLN A 1142 -69.56 8.82 31.10
CA GLN A 1142 -69.36 10.14 31.70
C GLN A 1142 -70.67 10.79 32.16
N ALA A 1143 -71.78 10.56 31.45
CA ALA A 1143 -73.09 11.05 31.86
C ALA A 1143 -73.63 10.36 33.13
N GLN A 1144 -73.18 9.14 33.45
CA GLN A 1144 -73.57 8.44 34.69
C GLN A 1144 -72.74 8.84 35.91
N ASN A 1145 -71.50 9.31 35.75
CA ASN A 1145 -70.60 9.69 36.85
C ASN A 1145 -70.79 11.13 37.39
N ILE A 1146 -71.73 11.92 36.86
CA ILE A 1146 -72.04 13.29 37.32
C ILE A 1146 -73.28 13.32 38.23
N ALA A 1147 -73.95 12.18 38.45
CA ALA A 1147 -75.21 12.11 39.19
C ALA A 1147 -75.15 11.36 40.54
N GLU A 1148 -73.95 11.02 41.04
CA GLU A 1148 -73.70 10.59 42.42
C GLU A 1148 -72.81 11.61 43.13
#